data_AF-A0A367KUB3-F1
#
_entry.id   AF-A0A367KUB3-F1
#
_cell.length_a   1.000
_cell.length_b   1.000
_cell.length_c   1.000
_cell.angle_alpha   90.00
_cell.angle_beta   90.00
_cell.angle_gamma   90.00
#
_symmetry.space_group_name_H-M   'P 1'
#
loop_
_entity.id
_entity.type
_entity.pdbx_description
1 polymer ?
#
loop_
_entity_poly.entity_id
_entity_poly.type
_entity_poly.pdbx_seq_one_letter_code
_entity_poly.pdbx_strand_id
1 'polypeptide(L)'
;MGKRKDYMDDGDDSSDEESGRISFDVTENDLEDELAGFSGFQHRRRRQANSSDEEDIPKTHLGFGQAFKPAKQFEKSKSETKKKKSEDVAKPKRAIVPDNEFGQFSVHSNKLGQRMLEKMGWKHGQGLGAGGEGIVNPIETKQRPTGMGLGFRGFDERTKQAKTEAKLRKAESSEDDQEEDEEPKPKRREAWKTSDKPKKRKNKTVYKTATEIIAEAQGLPTQKVLDMTGRLSREINLSDIRETPTMVETTTRLPELRHNLRLIVDLTRSDLENLSREKQKNEIEMKALQEEMNKISSSMEKESKQLGKIERIKQIAQDLERINKDALATGAYETGNITALFGEKFDILEKEFLADIKTMNIDALVVSVWAPVFKYKSMHWDILKEPSWGLLDIKRWKKLLPSNDDSVAEWGWTRKDTREDLVFTPYETMMNTIWLSKVRSAINNQWDIHNPEPLIVLMEEWEPVLPRFIFENIINQLILPAISRAVEEWNPKTDTVLIHTWIHPWISILKLWRLSDLLTTIRQKLSIVLRQWHPSDESALHIILPWKTIWTSAQTETFMVRSILPKLTNTLREEFEVNPRDQQLDALNLLKTDMVTYKLVPISGYKDLEKAKQRLVATDDELVSIIMINCGGAIDVKEFFDIDEYTKIYILDSHRPLHLSNLDPKNVHVCVLDEDEHTEKFDLIMNAYDSVMYAYESESDDSEEEQMDPVSKRRRLNNEVKTHRTSRHKKMEQRKLLAGYYTIGSYHASSSSSIVYEIANQLSKSNNDLLWLAITGVTAQYLYERIDTNKYIENIKIFREDTARFNIREDRSTQDEVGGEIVIGDEYRFMLLRHWSLYESMYYSSYVASTLSLWNDTENNKLHSFFALMGFRLDQCRQIYTHMDIDLKDRLQTKIEEVAPHLGLTELSYPSFTRTYNNTCTLSASDMVFALSAILETSPTTAARLGLGTSMKGKDWQYVVEADTPDEVYSESHRWWLRNFYQAHDALNRSTPDVILYGIRLSMETQKAIASHVSAAISRREFRMYPSFRYLLINGGPDLAMLQHPLALQRLALFSSDIYRMHGKRQMPLILATLDEEHDSYLVVTFAGALRFGDTKRNRFAVAFQEIAHEENSSISLDSIEPTISYMKKTDLNPFINKLKVMKLL
;
A
#
# COMPACT_ATOMS: atom_id res chain seq x y z
N MET A 1 72.96 0.04 -62.31
CA MET A 1 73.54 1.40 -62.48
C MET A 1 73.07 2.18 -61.26
N GLY A 2 73.91 2.69 -60.33
CA GLY A 2 75.04 3.60 -60.54
C GLY A 2 74.49 5.03 -60.68
N LYS A 3 74.78 6.02 -59.81
CA LYS A 3 75.75 6.15 -58.70
C LYS A 3 75.27 7.25 -57.71
N ARG A 4 75.75 7.21 -56.44
CA ARG A 4 76.29 8.32 -55.59
C ARG A 4 75.50 9.66 -55.49
N LYS A 5 75.40 10.40 -54.37
CA LYS A 5 76.16 10.54 -53.10
C LYS A 5 75.37 11.58 -52.24
N ASP A 6 75.56 11.87 -50.95
CA ASP A 6 76.68 11.74 -49.99
C ASP A 6 76.14 11.55 -48.53
N TYR A 7 76.85 10.75 -47.70
CA TYR A 7 77.11 10.81 -46.23
C TYR A 7 75.99 11.22 -45.23
N MET A 8 75.51 10.31 -44.35
CA MET A 8 76.08 9.87 -43.02
C MET A 8 75.82 10.89 -41.88
N ASP A 9 75.45 10.58 -40.63
CA ASP A 9 74.97 9.39 -39.86
C ASP A 9 74.26 10.00 -38.59
N ASP A 10 73.48 9.35 -37.70
CA ASP A 10 73.10 7.95 -37.39
C ASP A 10 71.77 7.92 -36.56
N GLY A 11 71.22 6.73 -36.25
CA GLY A 11 70.49 6.47 -34.97
C GLY A 11 68.94 6.54 -34.88
N ASP A 12 68.27 5.41 -35.15
CA ASP A 12 66.96 4.88 -34.65
C ASP A 12 65.76 5.78 -34.23
N ASP A 13 64.67 5.67 -35.03
CA ASP A 13 63.29 5.23 -34.65
C ASP A 13 62.80 5.42 -33.18
N SER A 14 61.64 6.02 -32.86
CA SER A 14 60.36 6.06 -33.59
C SER A 14 59.23 6.76 -32.78
N SER A 15 58.15 7.15 -33.50
CA SER A 15 56.81 7.58 -33.02
C SER A 15 56.65 8.89 -32.22
N ASP A 16 56.16 9.92 -32.92
CA ASP A 16 55.46 11.08 -32.35
C ASP A 16 54.03 10.71 -31.91
N GLU A 17 53.52 11.34 -30.83
CA GLU A 17 52.35 12.25 -30.90
C GLU A 17 52.14 13.00 -29.57
N GLU A 18 51.66 14.25 -29.65
CA GLU A 18 51.65 15.22 -28.54
C GLU A 18 50.54 14.96 -27.50
N SER A 19 50.87 15.07 -26.21
CA SER A 19 49.86 15.16 -25.13
C SER A 19 49.90 16.53 -24.45
N GLY A 20 48.95 17.39 -24.83
CA GLY A 20 48.75 18.70 -24.20
C GLY A 20 48.23 18.55 -22.76
N ARG A 21 49.11 18.81 -21.77
CA ARG A 21 48.71 18.89 -20.36
C ARG A 21 47.91 20.16 -20.10
N ILE A 22 46.68 20.01 -19.60
CA ILE A 22 45.91 21.10 -18.98
C ILE A 22 46.08 20.95 -17.46
N SER A 23 46.77 21.90 -16.84
CA SER A 23 46.90 21.97 -15.38
C SER A 23 45.66 22.62 -14.75
N PHE A 24 45.12 21.99 -13.71
CA PHE A 24 44.05 22.53 -12.88
C PHE A 24 44.56 22.74 -11.45
N ASP A 25 45.46 23.71 -11.29
CA ASP A 25 45.79 24.25 -9.97
C ASP A 25 44.80 25.37 -9.65
N VAL A 26 43.86 25.08 -8.74
CA VAL A 26 42.88 26.05 -8.23
C VAL A 26 43.44 26.66 -6.96
N THR A 27 43.52 27.99 -6.90
CA THR A 27 44.06 28.72 -5.75
C THR A 27 42.98 29.05 -4.72
N GLU A 28 43.41 29.37 -3.50
CA GLU A 28 42.50 29.66 -2.38
C GLU A 28 41.56 30.86 -2.66
N ASN A 29 41.99 31.80 -3.52
CA ASN A 29 41.20 32.95 -3.97
C ASN A 29 40.06 32.57 -4.94
N ASP A 30 40.22 31.53 -5.76
CA ASP A 30 39.20 31.09 -6.71
C ASP A 30 37.94 30.56 -6.00
N LEU A 31 38.10 30.08 -4.75
CA LEU A 31 37.00 29.63 -3.88
C LEU A 31 36.23 30.80 -3.27
N GLU A 32 36.86 31.94 -3.01
CA GLU A 32 36.16 33.14 -2.52
C GLU A 32 35.36 33.84 -3.63
N ASP A 33 35.91 33.89 -4.85
CA ASP A 33 35.20 34.45 -6.02
C ASP A 33 34.00 33.58 -6.47
N GLU A 34 34.07 32.25 -6.39
CA GLU A 34 32.88 31.39 -6.62
C GLU A 34 31.78 31.59 -5.54
N LEU A 35 32.18 31.84 -4.29
CA LEU A 35 31.24 32.14 -3.19
C LEU A 35 30.51 33.47 -3.38
N ALA A 36 31.19 34.47 -3.97
CA ALA A 36 30.57 35.74 -4.36
C ALA A 36 29.70 35.60 -5.63
N GLY A 37 30.12 34.77 -6.60
CA GLY A 37 29.51 34.63 -7.92
C GLY A 37 28.08 34.06 -7.95
N PHE A 38 27.66 33.32 -6.92
CA PHE A 38 26.34 32.69 -6.87
C PHE A 38 25.19 33.61 -6.40
N SER A 39 25.47 34.84 -5.94
CA SER A 39 24.45 35.84 -5.58
C SER A 39 23.90 36.63 -6.80
N GLY A 40 23.73 35.95 -7.93
CA GLY A 40 23.26 36.53 -9.20
C GLY A 40 21.73 36.57 -9.34
N PHE A 41 21.16 37.78 -9.45
CA PHE A 41 19.74 38.11 -9.70
C PHE A 41 18.74 37.91 -8.55
N GLN A 42 18.54 38.96 -7.75
CA GLN A 42 17.59 40.02 -8.15
C GLN A 42 17.85 41.35 -7.42
N HIS A 43 18.32 42.34 -8.17
CA HIS A 43 18.22 43.73 -7.77
C HIS A 43 17.75 44.61 -8.93
N ARG A 44 16.49 45.04 -8.88
CA ARG A 44 15.99 46.13 -9.72
C ARG A 44 15.45 47.28 -8.88
N ARG A 45 16.41 48.01 -8.32
CA ARG A 45 16.34 49.43 -7.91
C ARG A 45 15.26 49.82 -6.89
N ARG A 46 15.72 50.14 -5.68
CA ARG A 46 15.36 51.44 -5.08
C ARG A 46 16.64 52.19 -4.71
N ARG A 47 16.72 53.47 -5.10
CA ARG A 47 17.80 54.38 -4.70
C ARG A 47 17.76 54.56 -3.19
N GLN A 48 18.93 54.61 -2.56
CA GLN A 48 19.13 55.28 -1.29
C GLN A 48 20.17 56.38 -1.49
N ALA A 49 19.92 57.56 -0.92
CA ALA A 49 20.86 58.66 -0.88
C ALA A 49 20.74 59.33 0.49
N ASN A 50 21.80 59.11 1.28
CA ASN A 50 22.37 59.96 2.33
C ASN A 50 21.50 60.52 3.48
N SER A 51 21.88 60.08 4.68
CA SER A 51 22.17 60.88 5.88
C SER A 51 21.17 61.91 6.41
N SER A 52 20.69 61.68 7.62
CA SER A 52 20.84 62.61 8.76
C SER A 52 20.85 61.81 10.06
N ASP A 53 21.59 62.30 11.05
CA ASP A 53 21.78 61.66 12.36
C ASP A 53 20.64 61.99 13.36
N GLU A 54 20.69 61.33 14.54
CA GLU A 54 20.16 61.78 15.85
C GLU A 54 18.64 62.09 15.96
N GLU A 55 17.83 61.60 16.92
CA GLU A 55 18.05 61.43 18.37
C GLU A 55 17.16 60.32 19.00
N ASP A 56 17.64 59.79 20.12
CA ASP A 56 16.98 59.17 21.28
C ASP A 56 15.47 58.82 21.30
N ILE A 57 15.19 57.56 21.62
CA ILE A 57 14.05 57.16 22.48
C ILE A 57 14.56 56.20 23.57
N PRO A 58 14.36 56.49 24.87
CA PRO A 58 14.87 55.67 25.96
C PRO A 58 14.03 54.42 26.28
N LYS A 59 14.64 53.56 27.10
CA LYS A 59 14.21 52.21 27.48
C LYS A 59 12.94 52.13 28.35
N THR A 60 12.50 50.88 28.52
CA THR A 60 11.80 50.28 29.68
C THR A 60 10.28 50.45 29.89
N HIS A 61 9.58 49.36 29.55
CA HIS A 61 8.80 48.47 30.45
C HIS A 61 7.58 48.95 31.27
N LEU A 62 6.48 48.19 31.07
CA LEU A 62 5.48 47.67 32.04
C LEU A 62 4.75 48.64 32.99
N GLY A 63 3.41 48.69 32.85
CA GLY A 63 2.47 49.14 33.87
C GLY A 63 1.03 48.72 33.58
N PHE A 64 0.43 47.86 34.43
CA PHE A 64 -0.94 47.32 34.29
C PHE A 64 -1.93 48.06 35.23
N GLY A 65 -3.22 48.09 34.86
CA GLY A 65 -4.36 48.52 35.72
C GLY A 65 -5.06 49.79 35.21
N GLN A 66 -6.37 50.02 35.37
CA GLN A 66 -7.43 49.36 36.17
C GLN A 66 -8.77 49.37 35.35
N ALA A 67 -9.54 48.27 35.32
CA ALA A 67 -10.74 47.98 36.13
C ALA A 67 -12.10 48.59 35.68
N PHE A 68 -13.15 47.78 35.83
CA PHE A 68 -14.55 48.02 35.41
C PHE A 68 -15.27 49.24 36.05
N LYS A 69 -16.22 49.83 35.32
CA LYS A 69 -17.63 49.99 35.76
C LYS A 69 -18.61 50.32 34.61
N PRO A 70 -19.94 50.06 34.74
CA PRO A 70 -20.87 50.03 33.60
C PRO A 70 -21.93 51.16 33.55
N ALA A 71 -22.57 51.25 32.37
CA ALA A 71 -23.93 51.74 32.07
C ALA A 71 -24.39 53.16 32.47
N LYS A 72 -24.81 53.96 31.47
CA LYS A 72 -26.03 54.79 31.54
C LYS A 72 -26.54 55.25 30.18
N GLN A 73 -27.87 55.26 30.02
CA GLN A 73 -28.60 55.97 28.97
C GLN A 73 -28.54 57.49 29.22
N PHE A 74 -28.49 58.33 28.19
CA PHE A 74 -29.68 59.07 27.70
C PHE A 74 -29.37 59.95 26.48
N GLU A 75 -30.44 60.34 25.79
CA GLU A 75 -30.48 61.24 24.65
C GLU A 75 -29.85 62.63 24.93
N LYS A 76 -29.32 63.27 23.88
CA LYS A 76 -30.00 64.45 23.30
C LYS A 76 -29.41 64.93 21.98
N SER A 77 -30.30 65.34 21.10
CA SER A 77 -30.01 66.12 19.91
C SER A 77 -29.66 67.57 20.27
N LYS A 78 -28.73 68.17 19.53
CA LYS A 78 -28.99 69.43 18.80
C LYS A 78 -27.90 69.75 17.77
N SER A 79 -28.37 70.32 16.67
CA SER A 79 -27.65 71.02 15.62
C SER A 79 -26.73 72.13 16.14
N GLU A 80 -25.63 72.43 15.42
CA GLU A 80 -25.59 73.66 14.59
C GLU A 80 -24.38 73.80 13.62
N THR A 81 -24.73 74.19 12.38
CA THR A 81 -23.99 75.04 11.42
C THR A 81 -22.54 74.79 10.95
N LYS A 82 -22.46 74.46 9.64
CA LYS A 82 -21.77 75.21 8.55
C LYS A 82 -20.28 75.60 8.70
N LYS A 83 -19.42 75.09 7.80
CA LYS A 83 -19.03 75.78 6.53
C LYS A 83 -18.07 74.95 5.65
N LYS A 84 -18.26 75.09 4.31
CA LYS A 84 -17.30 75.07 3.17
C LYS A 84 -16.09 74.11 3.24
N LYS A 85 -15.83 73.18 2.31
CA LYS A 85 -16.09 73.10 0.84
C LYS A 85 -15.49 74.23 -0.01
N SER A 86 -14.37 73.92 -0.66
CA SER A 86 -13.90 74.44 -1.95
C SER A 86 -12.99 73.39 -2.59
N GLU A 87 -13.38 72.96 -3.81
CA GLU A 87 -12.53 72.55 -4.94
C GLU A 87 -11.61 71.29 -4.81
N ASP A 88 -11.46 70.41 -5.81
CA ASP A 88 -11.62 70.65 -7.26
C ASP A 88 -12.06 69.45 -8.14
N VAL A 89 -12.66 69.80 -9.30
CA VAL A 89 -12.85 69.08 -10.59
C VAL A 89 -13.13 67.56 -10.65
N ALA A 90 -14.34 67.22 -11.11
CA ALA A 90 -14.67 65.93 -11.72
C ALA A 90 -14.50 65.95 -13.26
N LYS A 91 -14.06 64.83 -13.86
CA LYS A 91 -13.99 64.61 -15.32
C LYS A 91 -15.30 63.99 -15.87
N PRO A 92 -15.63 64.14 -17.17
CA PRO A 92 -17.00 63.97 -17.66
C PRO A 92 -17.42 62.52 -17.94
N LYS A 93 -18.74 62.28 -17.91
CA LYS A 93 -19.40 61.03 -18.31
C LYS A 93 -19.11 60.71 -19.79
N ARG A 94 -18.79 59.43 -20.10
CA ARG A 94 -18.62 58.97 -21.49
C ARG A 94 -19.97 58.85 -22.19
N ALA A 95 -20.08 59.43 -23.39
CA ALA A 95 -21.23 59.25 -24.27
C ALA A 95 -21.12 57.93 -25.06
N ILE A 96 -22.27 57.37 -25.45
CA ILE A 96 -22.36 56.21 -26.34
C ILE A 96 -21.91 56.63 -27.75
N VAL A 97 -21.03 55.84 -28.37
CA VAL A 97 -20.57 56.07 -29.75
C VAL A 97 -21.62 55.50 -30.73
N PRO A 98 -22.12 56.28 -31.70
CA PRO A 98 -23.06 55.80 -32.70
C PRO A 98 -22.39 54.90 -33.75
N ASP A 99 -23.18 54.05 -34.38
CA ASP A 99 -22.72 53.14 -35.44
C ASP A 99 -22.40 53.91 -36.74
N ASN A 100 -21.30 53.58 -37.41
CA ASN A 100 -20.67 54.42 -38.45
C ASN A 100 -21.46 54.47 -39.78
N GLU A 101 -22.55 53.71 -39.90
CA GLU A 101 -23.41 53.68 -41.10
C GLU A 101 -24.75 54.44 -40.92
N PHE A 102 -25.08 54.90 -39.71
CA PHE A 102 -26.37 55.58 -39.45
C PHE A 102 -26.42 57.01 -40.00
N GLY A 103 -26.71 57.13 -41.30
CA GLY A 103 -26.99 58.41 -41.95
C GLY A 103 -26.70 58.50 -43.46
N GLN A 104 -26.40 57.38 -44.13
CA GLN A 104 -26.08 57.37 -45.58
C GLN A 104 -27.29 57.56 -46.52
N PHE A 105 -28.51 57.74 -46.00
CA PHE A 105 -29.73 57.95 -46.81
C PHE A 105 -29.72 59.24 -47.67
N SER A 106 -28.75 60.12 -47.45
CA SER A 106 -28.53 61.38 -48.20
C SER A 106 -27.83 61.20 -49.56
N VAL A 107 -27.38 59.99 -49.91
CA VAL A 107 -26.65 59.71 -51.18
C VAL A 107 -27.60 59.52 -52.37
N HIS A 108 -28.83 59.01 -52.16
CA HIS A 108 -29.75 58.62 -53.24
C HIS A 108 -31.18 59.21 -53.15
N SER A 109 -31.41 60.26 -52.36
CA SER A 109 -32.67 61.01 -52.40
C SER A 109 -32.47 62.51 -52.22
N ASN A 110 -33.34 63.33 -52.84
CA ASN A 110 -33.25 64.78 -52.76
C ASN A 110 -33.30 65.25 -51.30
N LYS A 111 -32.39 66.17 -50.92
CA LYS A 111 -32.07 66.61 -49.54
C LYS A 111 -33.18 67.36 -48.78
N LEU A 112 -34.44 67.14 -49.13
CA LEU A 112 -35.63 67.72 -48.50
C LEU A 112 -35.91 67.11 -47.12
N GLY A 113 -35.92 65.77 -47.03
CA GLY A 113 -36.19 65.05 -45.78
C GLY A 113 -35.16 65.33 -44.69
N GLN A 114 -33.88 65.34 -45.05
CA GLN A 114 -32.78 65.72 -44.16
C GLN A 114 -32.98 67.13 -43.58
N ARG A 115 -33.25 68.13 -44.42
CA ARG A 115 -33.50 69.52 -43.98
C ARG A 115 -34.74 69.68 -43.11
N MET A 116 -35.75 68.81 -43.28
CA MET A 116 -36.95 68.80 -42.45
C MET A 116 -36.65 68.22 -41.06
N LEU A 117 -35.85 67.15 -40.98
CA LEU A 117 -35.39 66.56 -39.72
C LEU A 117 -34.45 67.51 -38.95
N GLU A 118 -33.50 68.16 -39.64
CA GLU A 118 -32.61 69.18 -39.06
C GLU A 118 -33.41 70.35 -38.43
N LYS A 119 -34.49 70.80 -39.09
CA LYS A 119 -35.40 71.81 -38.53
C LYS A 119 -36.21 71.35 -37.31
N MET A 120 -36.39 70.04 -37.14
CA MET A 120 -37.07 69.43 -35.98
C MET A 120 -36.09 68.99 -34.88
N GLY A 121 -34.82 69.45 -34.94
CA GLY A 121 -33.82 69.22 -33.91
C GLY A 121 -32.96 67.97 -34.10
N TRP A 122 -33.08 67.25 -35.22
CA TRP A 122 -32.22 66.10 -35.51
C TRP A 122 -30.79 66.54 -35.85
N LYS A 123 -29.81 65.77 -35.38
CA LYS A 123 -28.39 65.89 -35.74
C LYS A 123 -27.85 64.51 -36.11
N HIS A 124 -26.91 64.46 -37.05
CA HIS A 124 -26.26 63.22 -37.46
C HIS A 124 -25.60 62.54 -36.25
N GLY A 125 -25.96 61.29 -35.96
CA GLY A 125 -25.52 60.55 -34.78
C GLY A 125 -26.26 60.83 -33.46
N GLN A 126 -27.38 61.59 -33.47
CA GLN A 126 -28.22 61.83 -32.28
C GLN A 126 -29.72 61.56 -32.55
N GLY A 127 -30.47 61.34 -31.47
CA GLY A 127 -31.91 61.12 -31.48
C GLY A 127 -32.71 62.35 -31.92
N LEU A 128 -33.91 62.13 -32.44
CA LEU A 128 -34.84 63.20 -32.81
C LEU A 128 -35.42 63.87 -31.54
N GLY A 129 -35.24 65.18 -31.40
CA GLY A 129 -35.82 65.99 -30.31
C GLY A 129 -34.80 66.93 -29.65
N ALA A 130 -35.28 67.97 -28.97
CA ALA A 130 -34.42 69.04 -28.44
C ALA A 130 -33.38 68.59 -27.39
N GLY A 131 -33.64 67.49 -26.69
CA GLY A 131 -32.70 66.84 -25.75
C GLY A 131 -31.91 65.66 -26.33
N GLY A 132 -32.11 65.29 -27.61
CA GLY A 132 -31.52 64.09 -28.22
C GLY A 132 -32.15 62.76 -27.78
N GLU A 133 -33.29 62.81 -27.09
CA GLU A 133 -33.97 61.67 -26.43
C GLU A 133 -34.65 60.67 -27.40
N GLY A 134 -34.73 60.99 -28.69
CA GLY A 134 -35.33 60.10 -29.69
C GLY A 134 -34.50 58.83 -29.93
N ILE A 135 -35.17 57.73 -30.28
CA ILE A 135 -34.53 56.43 -30.54
C ILE A 135 -33.54 56.56 -31.72
N VAL A 136 -32.26 56.28 -31.46
CA VAL A 136 -31.16 56.41 -32.44
C VAL A 136 -31.07 55.23 -33.41
N ASN A 137 -31.32 54.01 -32.93
CA ASN A 137 -31.19 52.78 -33.72
C ASN A 137 -32.56 52.26 -34.18
N PRO A 138 -32.76 51.89 -35.46
CA PRO A 138 -34.02 51.32 -35.95
C PRO A 138 -34.51 50.13 -35.12
N ILE A 139 -35.82 50.01 -34.92
CA ILE A 139 -36.44 48.93 -34.14
C ILE A 139 -36.35 47.62 -34.93
N GLU A 140 -35.56 46.65 -34.45
CA GLU A 140 -35.52 45.32 -35.03
C GLU A 140 -36.86 44.59 -34.88
N THR A 141 -37.39 43.99 -35.95
CA THR A 141 -38.55 43.10 -35.90
C THR A 141 -38.16 41.66 -36.17
N LYS A 142 -38.47 40.75 -35.24
CA LYS A 142 -38.15 39.33 -35.33
C LYS A 142 -39.38 38.52 -35.74
N GLN A 143 -39.47 38.15 -37.02
CA GLN A 143 -40.58 37.31 -37.49
C GLN A 143 -40.50 35.89 -36.91
N ARG A 144 -41.67 35.28 -36.66
CA ARG A 144 -41.78 33.88 -36.21
C ARG A 144 -41.78 32.95 -37.44
N PRO A 145 -41.11 31.80 -37.41
CA PRO A 145 -41.24 30.79 -38.45
C PRO A 145 -42.72 30.38 -38.65
N THR A 146 -43.11 30.16 -39.90
CA THR A 146 -44.49 29.82 -40.27
C THR A 146 -44.93 28.49 -39.64
N GLY A 147 -46.12 28.49 -39.04
CA GLY A 147 -46.73 27.29 -38.42
C GLY A 147 -46.71 27.22 -36.88
N MET A 148 -46.02 28.12 -36.17
CA MET A 148 -46.03 28.14 -34.69
C MET A 148 -47.11 29.05 -34.09
N GLY A 149 -48.05 28.47 -33.34
CA GLY A 149 -49.10 29.20 -32.61
C GLY A 149 -48.63 29.86 -31.31
N LEU A 150 -49.39 30.85 -30.83
CA LEU A 150 -49.03 31.74 -29.69
C LEU A 150 -48.76 31.04 -28.34
N GLY A 151 -49.08 29.75 -28.19
CA GLY A 151 -48.88 29.01 -26.93
C GLY A 151 -47.54 28.29 -26.78
N PHE A 152 -46.67 28.29 -27.79
CA PHE A 152 -45.49 27.42 -27.83
C PHE A 152 -44.33 27.92 -26.96
N ARG A 153 -44.06 27.22 -25.85
CA ARG A 153 -42.97 27.53 -24.91
C ARG A 153 -41.62 27.05 -25.45
N GLY A 154 -40.98 27.89 -26.26
CA GLY A 154 -39.63 27.61 -26.79
C GLY A 154 -39.04 28.71 -27.66
N PHE A 155 -39.84 29.65 -28.18
CA PHE A 155 -39.36 30.80 -28.95
C PHE A 155 -39.48 32.09 -28.13
N ASP A 156 -38.34 32.73 -27.85
CA ASP A 156 -38.33 34.01 -27.14
C ASP A 156 -38.61 35.16 -28.13
N GLU A 157 -39.78 35.78 -27.96
CA GLU A 157 -40.34 36.84 -28.79
C GLU A 157 -39.66 38.21 -28.55
N ARG A 158 -38.88 38.35 -27.47
CA ARG A 158 -38.15 39.60 -27.16
C ARG A 158 -36.89 39.73 -28.01
N THR A 159 -36.75 40.87 -28.71
CA THR A 159 -35.52 41.24 -29.44
C THR A 159 -34.35 41.49 -28.49
N LYS A 160 -33.12 41.45 -29.01
CA LYS A 160 -31.92 41.71 -28.20
C LYS A 160 -31.96 43.14 -27.63
N GLN A 161 -32.37 44.11 -28.47
CA GLN A 161 -32.59 45.51 -28.11
C GLN A 161 -33.60 45.68 -26.95
N ALA A 162 -34.74 44.99 -26.99
CA ALA A 162 -35.73 45.06 -25.91
C ALA A 162 -35.24 44.43 -24.58
N LYS A 163 -34.26 43.52 -24.62
CA LYS A 163 -33.65 42.93 -23.42
C LYS A 163 -32.58 43.83 -22.81
N THR A 164 -31.80 44.55 -23.62
CA THR A 164 -30.79 45.50 -23.12
C THR A 164 -31.45 46.76 -22.55
N GLU A 165 -32.49 47.29 -23.21
CA GLU A 165 -33.26 48.43 -22.72
C GLU A 165 -34.01 48.12 -21.41
N ALA A 166 -34.55 46.91 -21.27
CA ALA A 166 -35.14 46.44 -20.02
C ALA A 166 -34.12 46.16 -18.90
N LYS A 167 -32.84 45.93 -19.24
CA LYS A 167 -31.73 45.89 -18.26
C LYS A 167 -31.37 47.32 -17.80
N LEU A 168 -31.26 48.26 -18.73
CA LEU A 168 -30.93 49.67 -18.45
C LEU A 168 -32.00 50.35 -17.58
N ARG A 169 -33.30 50.17 -17.90
CA ARG A 169 -34.40 50.64 -17.02
C ARG A 169 -34.44 49.99 -15.64
N LYS A 170 -33.79 48.83 -15.46
CA LYS A 170 -33.65 48.19 -14.14
C LYS A 170 -32.50 48.79 -13.33
N ALA A 171 -31.46 49.27 -14.01
CA ALA A 171 -30.33 49.97 -13.39
C ALA A 171 -30.71 51.38 -12.90
N GLU A 172 -31.65 52.07 -13.57
CA GLU A 172 -32.18 53.37 -13.11
C GLU A 172 -33.00 53.32 -11.80
N SER A 173 -33.31 52.12 -11.28
CA SER A 173 -34.12 51.94 -10.05
C SER A 173 -33.33 51.53 -8.80
N SER A 174 -32.00 51.48 -8.89
CA SER A 174 -31.10 51.26 -7.75
C SER A 174 -29.68 51.68 -8.13
N GLU A 175 -29.34 52.95 -7.89
CA GLU A 175 -27.94 53.34 -7.72
C GLU A 175 -27.41 52.73 -6.40
N ASP A 176 -26.15 52.30 -6.47
CA ASP A 176 -25.22 51.94 -5.41
C ASP A 176 -25.51 50.65 -4.59
N ASP A 177 -24.69 49.59 -4.64
CA ASP A 177 -23.46 49.28 -5.38
C ASP A 177 -23.22 47.75 -5.29
N GLN A 178 -22.41 47.06 -6.10
CA GLN A 178 -21.96 47.10 -7.49
C GLN A 178 -21.19 45.76 -7.70
N GLU A 179 -21.05 45.33 -8.95
CA GLU A 179 -20.48 44.02 -9.37
C GLU A 179 -18.92 44.01 -9.24
N GLU A 180 -18.17 42.91 -9.40
CA GLU A 180 -17.78 42.35 -10.72
C GLU A 180 -17.06 40.97 -10.66
N ASP A 181 -17.20 40.25 -11.78
CA ASP A 181 -16.31 39.25 -12.43
C ASP A 181 -16.10 37.79 -11.93
N GLU A 182 -16.51 36.85 -12.82
CA GLU A 182 -16.01 35.46 -12.94
C GLU A 182 -14.70 35.45 -13.77
N GLU A 183 -13.68 34.65 -13.49
CA GLU A 183 -13.48 33.24 -13.92
C GLU A 183 -12.04 32.79 -13.50
N PRO A 184 -11.59 31.53 -13.69
CA PRO A 184 -12.30 30.25 -13.82
C PRO A 184 -11.76 29.17 -12.85
N LYS A 185 -12.55 28.15 -12.46
CA LYS A 185 -12.07 26.89 -11.83
C LYS A 185 -13.13 25.75 -11.94
N PRO A 186 -12.82 24.45 -11.66
CA PRO A 186 -13.07 23.42 -12.67
C PRO A 186 -13.99 22.26 -12.21
N LYS A 187 -14.04 21.22 -13.06
CA LYS A 187 -14.82 19.97 -12.97
C LYS A 187 -15.04 19.38 -11.55
N ARG A 188 -16.30 19.47 -11.09
CA ARG A 188 -17.17 18.37 -10.62
C ARG A 188 -16.50 17.08 -10.08
N ARG A 189 -16.74 16.78 -8.80
CA ARG A 189 -17.13 15.45 -8.23
C ARG A 189 -17.68 15.74 -6.81
N GLU A 190 -18.98 15.67 -6.57
CA GLU A 190 -19.78 14.45 -6.31
C GLU A 190 -19.32 13.63 -5.10
N ALA A 191 -19.84 13.99 -3.93
CA ALA A 191 -20.09 13.08 -2.81
C ALA A 191 -21.62 13.02 -2.56
N TRP A 192 -22.18 11.86 -2.84
CA TRP A 192 -23.59 11.43 -2.69
C TRP A 192 -23.97 11.18 -1.20
N LYS A 193 -25.21 10.89 -0.73
CA LYS A 193 -26.63 10.91 -1.20
C LYS A 193 -27.54 10.62 0.02
N THR A 194 -28.87 10.66 -0.19
CA THR A 194 -29.99 10.17 0.66
C THR A 194 -30.40 11.06 1.84
N SER A 195 -31.69 11.18 2.22
CA SER A 195 -32.90 10.43 1.80
C SER A 195 -34.09 11.30 1.34
N ASP A 196 -35.02 10.72 0.59
CA ASP A 196 -36.19 11.35 -0.04
C ASP A 196 -37.18 12.09 0.88
N LYS A 197 -37.60 13.30 0.46
CA LYS A 197 -38.97 13.83 0.66
C LYS A 197 -39.44 14.60 -0.58
N PRO A 198 -40.71 14.47 -1.02
CA PRO A 198 -41.15 14.97 -2.31
C PRO A 198 -41.37 16.50 -2.32
N LYS A 199 -40.88 17.16 -3.38
CA LYS A 199 -41.16 18.58 -3.65
C LYS A 199 -42.66 18.80 -3.91
N LYS A 200 -43.37 19.47 -3.00
CA LYS A 200 -44.76 19.90 -3.22
C LYS A 200 -44.85 20.79 -4.46
N ARG A 201 -45.57 20.33 -5.48
CA ARG A 201 -45.87 21.11 -6.69
C ARG A 201 -46.68 22.35 -6.30
N LYS A 202 -46.33 23.53 -6.85
CA LYS A 202 -47.23 24.69 -6.84
C LYS A 202 -48.41 24.36 -7.75
N ASN A 203 -49.63 24.37 -7.20
CA ASN A 203 -50.83 24.08 -7.98
C ASN A 203 -51.04 25.16 -9.05
N LYS A 204 -51.22 24.74 -10.31
CA LYS A 204 -51.65 25.64 -11.39
C LYS A 204 -53.13 25.97 -11.21
N THR A 205 -53.48 27.23 -11.42
CA THR A 205 -54.88 27.65 -11.59
C THR A 205 -55.46 26.96 -12.84
N VAL A 206 -56.53 26.20 -12.65
CA VAL A 206 -57.32 25.60 -13.74
C VAL A 206 -58.59 26.44 -13.88
N TYR A 207 -58.80 27.01 -15.06
CA TYR A 207 -60.05 27.71 -15.37
C TYR A 207 -61.12 26.67 -15.70
N LYS A 208 -62.11 26.53 -14.80
CA LYS A 208 -63.32 25.74 -15.07
C LYS A 208 -64.24 26.51 -16.01
N THR A 209 -64.90 25.79 -16.92
CA THR A 209 -65.92 26.35 -17.81
C THR A 209 -67.23 26.60 -17.05
N ALA A 210 -68.05 27.55 -17.51
CA ALA A 210 -69.35 27.85 -16.89
C ALA A 210 -70.27 26.63 -16.81
N THR A 211 -70.13 25.69 -17.75
CA THR A 211 -70.84 24.40 -17.79
C THR A 211 -70.42 23.42 -16.67
N GLU A 212 -69.15 23.42 -16.26
CA GLU A 212 -68.65 22.53 -15.19
C GLU A 212 -69.08 23.01 -13.80
N ILE A 213 -69.17 24.34 -13.59
CA ILE A 213 -69.65 24.93 -12.34
C ILE A 213 -71.14 24.61 -12.12
N ILE A 214 -71.93 24.52 -13.19
CA ILE A 214 -73.35 24.13 -13.14
C ILE A 214 -73.51 22.63 -12.78
N ALA A 215 -72.58 21.77 -13.21
CA ALA A 215 -72.59 20.34 -12.86
C ALA A 215 -72.22 20.10 -11.37
N GLU A 216 -71.25 20.85 -10.84
CA GLU A 216 -70.84 20.76 -9.43
C GLU A 216 -71.91 21.30 -8.46
N ALA A 217 -72.79 22.19 -8.92
CA ALA A 217 -73.90 22.74 -8.14
C ALA A 217 -75.07 21.76 -7.89
N GLN A 218 -75.08 20.57 -8.52
CA GLN A 218 -76.12 19.55 -8.34
C GLN A 218 -75.89 18.65 -7.08
N GLY A 219 -75.00 19.06 -6.17
CA GLY A 219 -74.60 18.31 -4.97
C GLY A 219 -75.18 18.82 -3.64
N LEU A 220 -76.40 19.36 -3.60
CA LEU A 220 -77.08 19.77 -2.37
C LEU A 220 -78.27 18.86 -2.02
N PRO A 221 -78.47 18.49 -0.74
CA PRO A 221 -79.57 17.63 -0.32
C PRO A 221 -80.93 18.34 -0.45
N THR A 222 -81.94 17.60 -0.90
CA THR A 222 -83.31 18.11 -1.10
C THR A 222 -84.00 18.40 0.23
N GLN A 223 -84.28 19.67 0.50
CA GLN A 223 -85.02 20.09 1.69
C GLN A 223 -86.52 19.84 1.48
N LYS A 224 -87.09 18.87 2.21
CA LYS A 224 -88.51 18.55 2.15
C LYS A 224 -89.35 19.68 2.76
N VAL A 225 -90.32 20.20 2.01
CA VAL A 225 -91.30 21.19 2.49
C VAL A 225 -92.64 20.49 2.66
N LEU A 226 -93.20 20.61 3.86
CA LEU A 226 -94.48 19.99 4.26
C LEU A 226 -95.52 21.11 4.41
N ASP A 227 -96.60 21.07 3.63
CA ASP A 227 -97.70 22.03 3.77
C ASP A 227 -98.70 21.54 4.83
N MET A 228 -98.97 22.43 5.79
CA MET A 228 -99.84 22.21 6.95
C MET A 228 -101.05 23.17 6.97
N THR A 229 -101.30 23.91 5.89
CA THR A 229 -102.43 24.85 5.80
C THR A 229 -103.76 24.21 5.39
N GLY A 230 -103.78 22.88 5.20
CA GLY A 230 -104.97 22.06 4.96
C GLY A 230 -105.23 21.01 6.06
N ARG A 231 -106.42 20.41 6.07
CA ARG A 231 -106.87 19.48 7.13
C ARG A 231 -106.15 18.11 7.14
N LEU A 232 -105.26 17.84 6.18
CA LEU A 232 -104.36 16.70 6.09
C LEU A 232 -103.05 17.18 5.43
N SER A 233 -101.90 16.75 5.96
CA SER A 233 -100.57 17.12 5.47
C SER A 233 -100.25 16.53 4.09
N ARG A 234 -99.71 17.35 3.18
CA ARG A 234 -99.16 16.89 1.89
C ARG A 234 -97.71 17.34 1.71
N GLU A 235 -96.88 16.43 1.19
CA GLU A 235 -95.54 16.74 0.69
C GLU A 235 -95.66 17.20 -0.77
N ILE A 236 -95.03 18.31 -1.15
CA ILE A 236 -95.03 18.85 -2.53
C ILE A 236 -93.58 18.94 -3.01
N ASN A 237 -93.27 18.29 -4.13
CA ASN A 237 -91.95 18.38 -4.76
C ASN A 237 -91.88 19.53 -5.77
N LEU A 238 -90.71 20.17 -5.88
CA LEU A 238 -90.47 21.37 -6.69
C LEU A 238 -90.62 21.16 -8.22
N SER A 239 -90.88 19.92 -8.67
CA SER A 239 -91.22 19.57 -10.05
C SER A 239 -92.65 19.96 -10.45
N ASP A 240 -93.58 20.00 -9.49
CA ASP A 240 -95.02 19.95 -9.78
C ASP A 240 -95.66 21.34 -9.95
N ILE A 241 -94.85 22.40 -9.90
CA ILE A 241 -95.26 23.81 -10.03
C ILE A 241 -95.28 24.25 -11.51
N ARG A 242 -94.88 23.40 -12.47
CA ARG A 242 -94.78 23.76 -13.89
C ARG A 242 -96.07 23.67 -14.71
N GLU A 243 -97.15 23.13 -14.16
CA GLU A 243 -98.43 22.96 -14.87
C GLU A 243 -99.57 23.81 -14.27
N THR A 244 -99.43 25.14 -14.35
CA THR A 244 -100.57 26.07 -14.22
C THR A 244 -100.76 26.87 -15.52
N PRO A 245 -101.65 26.42 -16.43
CA PRO A 245 -101.95 27.13 -17.66
C PRO A 245 -102.96 28.25 -17.40
N THR A 246 -102.50 29.35 -16.79
CA THR A 246 -103.35 30.54 -16.56
C THR A 246 -102.73 31.80 -17.11
N MET A 247 -103.24 32.17 -18.28
CA MET A 247 -103.57 33.54 -18.69
C MET A 247 -102.43 34.58 -18.76
N VAL A 248 -102.12 35.03 -19.97
CA VAL A 248 -102.67 36.27 -20.56
C VAL A 248 -101.81 36.67 -21.77
N GLU A 249 -102.29 36.33 -22.97
CA GLU A 249 -102.02 37.12 -24.17
C GLU A 249 -102.87 38.40 -24.14
N THR A 250 -102.46 39.42 -23.39
CA THR A 250 -102.94 40.81 -23.63
C THR A 250 -101.86 41.82 -23.24
N THR A 251 -102.00 43.04 -23.78
CA THR A 251 -101.22 44.25 -23.46
C THR A 251 -99.76 44.28 -23.96
N THR A 252 -99.64 44.47 -25.28
CA THR A 252 -98.53 45.20 -25.93
C THR A 252 -98.52 46.70 -25.54
N ARG A 253 -98.66 47.03 -24.25
CA ARG A 253 -98.67 48.40 -23.72
C ARG A 253 -97.84 48.48 -22.43
N LEU A 254 -97.07 49.56 -22.29
CA LEU A 254 -96.15 49.88 -21.17
C LEU A 254 -94.84 49.05 -21.09
N PRO A 255 -93.88 49.27 -22.02
CA PRO A 255 -92.51 48.76 -21.89
C PRO A 255 -91.79 49.28 -20.63
N GLU A 256 -92.05 50.53 -20.24
CA GLU A 256 -91.32 51.21 -19.15
C GLU A 256 -91.58 50.61 -17.77
N LEU A 257 -92.81 50.16 -17.47
CA LEU A 257 -93.07 49.51 -16.18
C LEU A 257 -92.35 48.16 -16.06
N ARG A 258 -92.24 47.42 -17.19
CA ARG A 258 -91.42 46.20 -17.26
C ARG A 258 -89.92 46.51 -17.16
N HIS A 259 -89.44 47.60 -17.76
CA HIS A 259 -88.06 48.04 -17.60
C HIS A 259 -87.78 48.41 -16.15
N ASN A 260 -88.64 49.20 -15.49
CA ASN A 260 -88.45 49.63 -14.10
C ASN A 260 -88.50 48.47 -13.11
N LEU A 261 -89.46 47.53 -13.24
CA LEU A 261 -89.50 46.34 -12.39
C LEU A 261 -88.30 45.41 -12.63
N ARG A 262 -87.89 45.23 -13.89
CA ARG A 262 -86.67 44.47 -14.21
C ARG A 262 -85.42 45.16 -13.66
N LEU A 263 -85.34 46.48 -13.74
CA LEU A 263 -84.23 47.29 -13.24
C LEU A 263 -84.16 47.27 -11.70
N ILE A 264 -85.29 47.22 -10.98
CA ILE A 264 -85.31 46.99 -9.53
C ILE A 264 -84.84 45.56 -9.19
N VAL A 265 -85.25 44.55 -9.95
CA VAL A 265 -84.76 43.16 -9.77
C VAL A 265 -83.27 43.04 -10.10
N ASP A 266 -82.79 43.73 -11.14
CA ASP A 266 -81.39 43.72 -11.55
C ASP A 266 -80.51 44.53 -10.56
N LEU A 267 -81.01 45.63 -10.00
CA LEU A 267 -80.37 46.39 -8.91
C LEU A 267 -80.27 45.55 -7.63
N THR A 268 -81.38 44.99 -7.15
CA THR A 268 -81.38 44.16 -5.93
C THR A 268 -80.56 42.88 -6.10
N ARG A 269 -80.52 42.32 -7.32
CA ARG A 269 -79.59 41.23 -7.67
C ARG A 269 -78.13 41.68 -7.64
N SER A 270 -77.81 42.84 -8.21
CA SER A 270 -76.47 43.45 -8.14
C SER A 270 -76.04 43.68 -6.68
N ASP A 271 -76.93 44.20 -5.84
CA ASP A 271 -76.66 44.43 -4.42
C ASP A 271 -76.45 43.11 -3.66
N LEU A 272 -77.22 42.06 -3.96
CA LEU A 272 -77.04 40.73 -3.37
C LEU A 272 -75.75 40.05 -3.86
N GLU A 273 -75.38 40.23 -5.13
CA GLU A 273 -74.07 39.81 -5.66
C GLU A 273 -72.91 40.59 -5.02
N ASN A 274 -73.08 41.89 -4.72
CA ASN A 274 -72.09 42.70 -4.01
C ASN A 274 -71.94 42.25 -2.54
N LEU A 275 -73.03 42.09 -1.79
CA LEU A 275 -73.01 41.57 -0.41
C LEU A 275 -72.42 40.15 -0.33
N SER A 276 -72.67 39.31 -1.34
CA SER A 276 -72.06 37.98 -1.44
C SER A 276 -70.54 38.07 -1.63
N ARG A 277 -70.06 39.00 -2.49
CA ARG A 277 -68.62 39.27 -2.68
C ARG A 277 -67.98 39.87 -1.43
N GLU A 278 -68.65 40.76 -0.70
CA GLU A 278 -68.17 41.30 0.57
C GLU A 278 -68.06 40.20 1.64
N LYS A 279 -69.07 39.33 1.75
CA LYS A 279 -69.01 38.18 2.66
C LYS A 279 -67.82 37.26 2.30
N GLN A 280 -67.62 36.94 1.02
CA GLN A 280 -66.48 36.14 0.59
C GLN A 280 -65.14 36.81 0.88
N LYS A 281 -65.04 38.13 0.67
CA LYS A 281 -63.84 38.91 1.02
C LYS A 281 -63.56 38.83 2.53
N ASN A 282 -64.57 39.07 3.37
CA ASN A 282 -64.44 39.02 4.82
C ASN A 282 -64.12 37.60 5.33
N GLU A 283 -64.65 36.54 4.71
CA GLU A 283 -64.29 35.15 5.05
C GLU A 283 -62.84 34.81 4.67
N ILE A 284 -62.32 35.36 3.57
CA ILE A 284 -60.91 35.22 3.18
C ILE A 284 -60.01 36.00 4.14
N GLU A 285 -60.38 37.24 4.48
CA GLU A 285 -59.66 38.11 5.41
C GLU A 285 -59.61 37.52 6.82
N MET A 286 -60.72 36.98 7.32
CA MET A 286 -60.77 36.25 8.59
C MET A 286 -59.85 35.01 8.59
N LYS A 287 -59.80 34.25 7.49
CA LYS A 287 -58.88 33.09 7.37
C LYS A 287 -57.41 33.53 7.33
N ALA A 288 -57.10 34.62 6.64
CA ALA A 288 -55.75 35.19 6.62
C ALA A 288 -55.30 35.64 8.02
N LEU A 289 -56.17 36.37 8.74
CA LEU A 289 -55.93 36.78 10.13
C LEU A 289 -55.78 35.58 11.08
N GLN A 290 -56.55 34.50 10.89
CA GLN A 290 -56.40 33.26 11.65
C GLN A 290 -55.03 32.61 11.42
N GLU A 291 -54.53 32.59 10.17
CA GLU A 291 -53.19 32.09 9.85
C GLU A 291 -52.07 32.98 10.42
N GLU A 292 -52.26 34.30 10.44
CA GLU A 292 -51.31 35.23 11.09
C GLU A 292 -51.29 35.07 12.60
N MET A 293 -52.45 34.95 13.25
CA MET A 293 -52.54 34.66 14.69
C MET A 293 -51.83 33.34 15.05
N ASN A 294 -51.97 32.30 14.21
CA ASN A 294 -51.27 31.02 14.39
C ASN A 294 -49.74 31.15 14.17
N LYS A 295 -49.28 32.02 13.26
CA LYS A 295 -47.85 32.31 13.09
C LYS A 295 -47.29 33.04 14.32
N ILE A 296 -48.01 34.07 14.80
CA ILE A 296 -47.60 34.89 15.96
C ILE A 296 -47.53 34.04 17.22
N SER A 297 -48.55 33.22 17.52
CA SER A 297 -48.51 32.30 18.67
C SER A 297 -47.35 31.31 18.60
N SER A 298 -47.04 30.79 17.40
CA SER A 298 -45.86 29.93 17.19
C SER A 298 -44.52 30.66 17.34
N SER A 299 -44.48 32.00 17.25
CA SER A 299 -43.30 32.82 17.57
C SER A 299 -43.18 33.03 19.07
N MET A 300 -44.29 33.40 19.73
CA MET A 300 -44.33 33.56 21.18
C MET A 300 -43.92 32.28 21.92
N GLU A 301 -44.33 31.10 21.44
CA GLU A 301 -43.88 29.81 21.99
C GLU A 301 -42.38 29.53 21.83
N LYS A 302 -41.71 30.11 20.82
CA LYS A 302 -40.25 29.99 20.63
C LYS A 302 -39.51 30.98 21.51
N GLU A 303 -39.96 32.22 21.54
CA GLU A 303 -39.38 33.31 22.33
C GLU A 303 -39.46 33.01 23.84
N SER A 304 -40.60 32.51 24.33
CA SER A 304 -40.76 32.06 25.72
C SER A 304 -39.82 30.90 26.09
N LYS A 305 -39.60 29.93 25.19
CA LYS A 305 -38.62 28.85 25.38
C LYS A 305 -37.18 29.39 25.41
N GLN A 306 -36.86 30.39 24.58
CA GLN A 306 -35.55 31.06 24.61
C GLN A 306 -35.35 31.88 25.90
N LEU A 307 -36.36 32.60 26.38
CA LEU A 307 -36.31 33.31 27.67
C LEU A 307 -36.03 32.36 28.84
N GLY A 308 -36.70 31.20 28.90
CA GLY A 308 -36.45 30.20 29.93
C GLY A 308 -35.01 29.65 29.92
N LYS A 309 -34.43 29.44 28.73
CA LYS A 309 -33.00 29.07 28.58
C LYS A 309 -32.07 30.17 29.10
N ILE A 310 -32.31 31.43 28.75
CA ILE A 310 -31.49 32.57 29.19
C ILE A 310 -31.56 32.74 30.71
N GLU A 311 -32.74 32.58 31.32
CA GLU A 311 -32.90 32.65 32.77
C GLU A 311 -32.15 31.53 33.49
N ARG A 312 -32.11 30.32 32.91
CA ARG A 312 -31.30 29.20 33.42
C ARG A 312 -29.80 29.47 33.34
N ILE A 313 -29.31 30.00 32.21
CA ILE A 313 -27.90 30.40 32.05
C ILE A 313 -27.54 31.50 33.05
N LYS A 314 -28.43 32.47 33.30
CA LYS A 314 -28.22 33.53 34.30
C LYS A 314 -28.06 32.98 35.71
N GLN A 315 -28.80 31.93 36.10
CA GLN A 315 -28.61 31.24 37.39
C GLN A 315 -27.21 30.60 37.46
N ILE A 316 -26.81 29.88 36.41
CA ILE A 316 -25.48 29.22 36.35
C ILE A 316 -24.35 30.26 36.41
N ALA A 317 -24.49 31.39 35.72
CA ALA A 317 -23.51 32.48 35.76
C ALA A 317 -23.37 33.10 37.16
N GLN A 318 -24.47 33.27 37.90
CA GLN A 318 -24.43 33.76 39.29
C GLN A 318 -23.77 32.76 40.25
N ASP A 319 -23.99 31.46 40.06
CA ASP A 319 -23.31 30.42 40.83
C ASP A 319 -21.80 30.40 40.54
N LEU A 320 -21.41 30.47 39.26
CA LEU A 320 -19.99 30.56 38.85
C LEU A 320 -19.31 31.82 39.41
N GLU A 321 -19.99 32.97 39.42
CA GLU A 321 -19.45 34.21 40.00
C GLU A 321 -19.23 34.10 41.51
N ARG A 322 -20.10 33.37 42.25
CA ARG A 322 -19.92 33.08 43.68
C ARG A 322 -18.71 32.19 43.92
N ILE A 323 -18.66 31.03 43.24
CA ILE A 323 -17.55 30.07 43.37
C ILE A 323 -16.20 30.74 43.04
N ASN A 324 -16.16 31.61 42.02
CA ASN A 324 -14.95 32.34 41.63
C ASN A 324 -14.50 33.36 42.70
N LYS A 325 -15.45 34.02 43.39
CA LYS A 325 -15.14 34.92 44.52
C LYS A 325 -14.67 34.14 45.76
N ASP A 326 -15.30 33.01 46.05
CA ASP A 326 -14.93 32.16 47.17
C ASP A 326 -13.55 31.52 46.96
N ALA A 327 -13.23 31.09 45.74
CA ALA A 327 -11.91 30.58 45.37
C ALA A 327 -10.81 31.64 45.47
N LEU A 328 -11.10 32.88 45.07
CA LEU A 328 -10.20 34.03 45.25
C LEU A 328 -9.98 34.38 46.73
N ALA A 329 -11.02 34.29 47.56
CA ALA A 329 -10.94 34.62 48.98
C ALA A 329 -10.22 33.54 49.83
N THR A 330 -10.25 32.29 49.39
CA THR A 330 -9.68 31.13 50.11
C THR A 330 -8.28 30.73 49.64
N GLY A 331 -7.75 31.34 48.57
CA GLY A 331 -6.49 30.92 47.95
C GLY A 331 -6.58 29.59 47.17
N ALA A 332 -7.79 29.06 46.95
CA ALA A 332 -8.01 27.75 46.33
C ALA A 332 -7.48 27.62 44.88
N TYR A 333 -7.05 28.72 44.25
CA TYR A 333 -6.31 28.69 42.97
C TYR A 333 -4.94 28.02 43.07
N GLU A 334 -4.31 28.00 44.25
CA GLU A 334 -3.01 27.35 44.47
C GLU A 334 -3.14 25.82 44.46
N THR A 335 -4.20 25.28 45.09
CA THR A 335 -4.37 23.83 45.34
C THR A 335 -5.41 23.15 44.45
N GLY A 336 -6.42 23.87 43.95
CA GLY A 336 -7.52 23.31 43.16
C GLY A 336 -7.25 23.23 41.66
N ASN A 337 -7.62 22.12 41.02
CA ASN A 337 -7.74 22.04 39.56
C ASN A 337 -9.06 22.65 39.08
N ILE A 338 -9.09 23.14 37.82
CA ILE A 338 -10.26 23.86 37.27
C ILE A 338 -11.50 22.96 37.29
N THR A 339 -11.32 21.68 36.96
CA THR A 339 -12.36 20.65 37.03
C THR A 339 -12.91 20.42 38.45
N ALA A 340 -12.10 20.63 39.50
CA ALA A 340 -12.55 20.46 40.89
C ALA A 340 -13.34 21.67 41.42
N LEU A 341 -13.07 22.88 40.89
CA LEU A 341 -13.76 24.11 41.30
C LEU A 341 -15.05 24.34 40.51
N PHE A 342 -15.06 24.07 39.20
CA PHE A 342 -16.16 24.46 38.30
C PHE A 342 -16.83 23.29 37.57
N GLY A 343 -16.31 22.07 37.73
CA GLY A 343 -16.71 20.90 36.93
C GLY A 343 -18.21 20.60 36.95
N GLU A 344 -18.86 20.64 38.11
CA GLU A 344 -20.31 20.37 38.23
C GLU A 344 -21.16 21.35 37.39
N LYS A 345 -20.75 22.61 37.31
CA LYS A 345 -21.46 23.65 36.53
C LYS A 345 -21.13 23.53 35.04
N PHE A 346 -19.90 23.15 34.69
CA PHE A 346 -19.51 22.88 33.31
C PHE A 346 -20.19 21.61 32.76
N ASP A 347 -20.36 20.54 33.56
CA ASP A 347 -21.12 19.33 33.19
C ASP A 347 -22.60 19.64 32.87
N ILE A 348 -23.21 20.61 33.57
CA ILE A 348 -24.58 21.09 33.28
C ILE A 348 -24.61 21.85 31.94
N LEU A 349 -23.63 22.74 31.71
CA LEU A 349 -23.54 23.48 30.44
C LEU A 349 -23.31 22.55 29.24
N GLU A 350 -22.48 21.50 29.39
CA GLU A 350 -22.24 20.54 28.30
C GLU A 350 -23.47 19.67 28.00
N LYS A 351 -24.27 19.30 29.01
CA LYS A 351 -25.45 18.45 28.81
C LYS A 351 -26.68 19.20 28.31
N GLU A 352 -26.93 20.40 28.82
CA GLU A 352 -28.16 21.16 28.54
C GLU A 352 -28.03 22.12 27.35
N PHE A 353 -26.82 22.63 27.05
CA PHE A 353 -26.64 23.79 26.15
C PHE A 353 -25.64 23.60 24.99
N LEU A 354 -25.19 22.37 24.69
CA LEU A 354 -24.15 22.10 23.68
C LEU A 354 -24.43 22.69 22.29
N ALA A 355 -25.70 22.74 21.87
CA ALA A 355 -26.12 23.33 20.59
C ALA A 355 -26.20 24.87 20.61
N ASP A 356 -26.26 25.50 21.79
CA ASP A 356 -26.46 26.95 21.97
C ASP A 356 -25.16 27.70 22.32
N ILE A 357 -24.00 27.02 22.40
CA ILE A 357 -22.74 27.61 22.87
C ILE A 357 -22.36 28.87 22.09
N LYS A 358 -22.35 28.79 20.75
CA LYS A 358 -22.02 29.91 19.84
C LYS A 358 -23.16 30.92 19.67
N THR A 359 -24.41 30.55 19.94
CA THR A 359 -25.58 31.45 19.77
C THR A 359 -25.87 32.29 21.01
N MET A 360 -25.42 31.83 22.19
CA MET A 360 -25.61 32.51 23.48
C MET A 360 -24.28 32.93 24.15
N ASN A 361 -23.14 32.84 23.46
CA ASN A 361 -21.79 33.19 23.95
C ASN A 361 -21.43 32.54 25.30
N ILE A 362 -21.74 31.25 25.45
CA ILE A 362 -21.47 30.48 26.67
C ILE A 362 -19.96 30.22 26.83
N ASP A 363 -19.24 30.15 25.71
CA ASP A 363 -17.78 30.10 25.64
C ASP A 363 -17.11 31.29 26.34
N ALA A 364 -17.64 32.51 26.16
CA ALA A 364 -17.15 33.71 26.84
C ALA A 364 -17.35 33.64 28.36
N LEU A 365 -18.48 33.07 28.83
CA LEU A 365 -18.75 32.85 30.25
C LEU A 365 -17.74 31.87 30.84
N VAL A 366 -17.52 30.71 30.20
CA VAL A 366 -16.55 29.69 30.65
C VAL A 366 -15.13 30.27 30.70
N VAL A 367 -14.69 30.97 29.65
CA VAL A 367 -13.36 31.58 29.59
C VAL A 367 -13.19 32.69 30.63
N SER A 368 -14.23 33.47 30.95
CA SER A 368 -14.14 34.53 31.97
C SER A 368 -13.80 34.01 33.37
N VAL A 369 -14.21 32.78 33.69
CA VAL A 369 -13.91 32.08 34.96
C VAL A 369 -12.57 31.35 34.88
N TRP A 370 -12.25 30.77 33.72
CA TRP A 370 -11.02 30.01 33.51
C TRP A 370 -9.77 30.89 33.45
N ALA A 371 -9.81 31.99 32.70
CA ALA A 371 -8.63 32.81 32.38
C ALA A 371 -7.89 33.36 33.63
N PRO A 372 -8.55 33.81 34.71
CA PRO A 372 -7.87 34.21 35.95
C PRO A 372 -7.08 33.06 36.60
N VAL A 373 -7.68 31.86 36.70
CA VAL A 373 -7.04 30.66 37.27
C VAL A 373 -5.82 30.26 36.45
N PHE A 374 -5.98 30.21 35.12
CA PHE A 374 -4.93 29.86 34.19
C PHE A 374 -3.80 30.90 34.17
N LYS A 375 -4.11 32.20 34.29
CA LYS A 375 -3.10 33.26 34.43
C LYS A 375 -2.31 33.14 35.74
N TYR A 376 -2.98 32.84 36.86
CA TYR A 376 -2.31 32.70 38.15
C TYR A 376 -1.38 31.47 38.19
N LYS A 377 -1.86 30.30 37.74
CA LYS A 377 -1.05 29.07 37.78
C LYS A 377 0.07 29.09 36.71
N SER A 378 -0.16 29.66 35.52
CA SER A 378 0.90 29.85 34.51
C SER A 378 2.00 30.84 34.92
N MET A 379 1.83 31.66 35.98
CA MET A 379 2.94 32.44 36.53
C MET A 379 4.04 31.57 37.12
N HIS A 380 3.67 30.44 37.74
CA HIS A 380 4.56 29.52 38.45
C HIS A 380 4.97 28.27 37.63
N TRP A 381 4.37 28.10 36.45
CA TRP A 381 4.63 26.96 35.56
C TRP A 381 5.98 27.09 34.83
N ASP A 382 6.85 26.10 35.01
CA ASP A 382 8.12 25.94 34.30
C ASP A 382 7.94 24.99 33.09
N ILE A 383 7.66 25.59 31.94
CA ILE A 383 7.12 24.93 30.74
C ILE A 383 8.00 23.77 30.25
N LEU A 384 9.33 23.95 30.32
CA LEU A 384 10.30 22.97 29.80
C LEU A 384 10.55 21.80 30.77
N LYS A 385 10.06 21.86 32.02
CA LYS A 385 10.14 20.76 32.98
C LYS A 385 8.83 19.99 33.14
N GLU A 386 7.69 20.65 32.96
CA GLU A 386 6.35 20.07 33.14
C GLU A 386 5.45 20.34 31.91
N PRO A 387 5.74 19.74 30.74
CA PRO A 387 5.03 20.07 29.49
C PRO A 387 3.53 19.73 29.53
N SER A 388 3.14 18.67 30.22
CA SER A 388 1.77 18.13 30.23
C SER A 388 0.76 18.88 31.13
N TRP A 389 1.23 19.88 31.88
CA TRP A 389 0.44 20.57 32.88
C TRP A 389 -0.74 21.34 32.27
N GLY A 390 -1.95 21.13 32.81
CA GLY A 390 -3.20 21.77 32.34
C GLY A 390 -3.85 21.12 31.10
N LEU A 391 -3.14 20.24 30.38
CA LEU A 391 -3.65 19.58 29.16
C LEU A 391 -4.90 18.73 29.44
N LEU A 392 -4.98 18.07 30.59
CA LEU A 392 -6.12 17.23 31.00
C LEU A 392 -7.40 18.04 31.20
N ASP A 393 -7.32 19.21 31.83
CA ASP A 393 -8.48 20.10 32.04
C ASP A 393 -8.99 20.60 30.68
N ILE A 394 -8.11 21.04 29.77
CA ILE A 394 -8.54 21.54 28.45
C ILE A 394 -9.08 20.40 27.57
N LYS A 395 -8.46 19.21 27.56
CA LYS A 395 -8.98 18.03 26.83
C LYS A 395 -10.38 17.63 27.31
N ARG A 396 -10.66 17.68 28.63
CA ARG A 396 -11.99 17.38 29.19
C ARG A 396 -13.04 18.37 28.70
N TRP A 397 -12.76 19.67 28.76
CA TRP A 397 -13.75 20.72 28.49
C TRP A 397 -13.71 21.30 27.07
N LYS A 398 -12.96 20.69 26.14
CA LYS A 398 -12.80 21.16 24.74
C LYS A 398 -14.13 21.41 24.02
N LYS A 399 -15.20 20.66 24.33
CA LYS A 399 -16.53 20.88 23.72
C LYS A 399 -17.20 22.20 24.14
N LEU A 400 -16.85 22.74 25.31
CA LEU A 400 -17.30 24.06 25.80
C LEU A 400 -16.41 25.22 25.29
N LEU A 401 -15.27 24.89 24.68
CA LEU A 401 -14.26 25.83 24.19
C LEU A 401 -14.14 25.71 22.66
N PRO A 402 -15.14 26.22 21.90
CA PRO A 402 -15.09 26.19 20.44
C PRO A 402 -13.93 27.05 19.92
N SER A 403 -13.10 26.45 19.08
CA SER A 403 -12.28 27.18 18.11
C SER A 403 -13.09 27.47 16.84
N ASN A 404 -12.56 28.33 15.98
CA ASN A 404 -13.01 28.41 14.60
C ASN A 404 -12.58 27.15 13.81
N ASP A 405 -13.41 26.71 12.85
CA ASP A 405 -13.21 25.43 12.14
C ASP A 405 -12.14 25.57 11.03
N ASP A 406 -11.01 24.87 11.18
CA ASP A 406 -9.90 24.87 10.21
C ASP A 406 -10.12 23.91 9.01
N SER A 407 -11.36 23.75 8.54
CA SER A 407 -11.75 22.73 7.54
C SER A 407 -11.29 23.02 6.09
N VAL A 408 -10.57 24.11 5.85
CA VAL A 408 -10.12 24.56 4.50
C VAL A 408 -8.62 24.93 4.45
N ALA A 409 -7.90 24.83 5.57
CA ALA A 409 -6.52 25.34 5.70
C ALA A 409 -5.42 24.40 5.14
N GLU A 410 -5.65 23.80 3.97
CA GLU A 410 -4.64 23.06 3.21
C GLU A 410 -3.88 23.96 2.20
N TRP A 411 -4.28 25.23 2.11
CA TRP A 411 -3.63 26.25 1.28
C TRP A 411 -2.80 27.20 2.16
N GLY A 412 -1.53 27.36 1.81
CA GLY A 412 -0.54 28.10 2.61
C GLY A 412 -0.78 29.61 2.68
N TRP A 413 0.18 30.30 3.29
CA TRP A 413 0.15 31.71 3.74
C TRP A 413 -0.04 32.80 2.65
N THR A 414 -0.46 32.46 1.43
CA THR A 414 -0.88 33.42 0.40
C THR A 414 -2.30 33.94 0.67
N ARG A 415 -2.45 34.80 1.69
CA ARG A 415 -3.67 35.61 1.87
C ARG A 415 -3.84 36.57 0.69
N LYS A 416 -4.71 36.22 -0.26
CA LYS A 416 -5.38 37.18 -1.15
C LYS A 416 -6.72 37.60 -0.53
N ASP A 417 -6.90 38.91 -0.50
CA ASP A 417 -8.12 39.69 -0.29
C ASP A 417 -9.41 38.97 0.12
N THR A 418 -9.75 39.08 1.40
CA THR A 418 -11.00 39.71 1.90
C THR A 418 -10.99 39.66 3.43
N ARG A 419 -10.84 40.82 4.09
CA ARG A 419 -11.04 40.93 5.54
C ARG A 419 -12.52 41.18 5.82
N GLU A 420 -13.29 40.10 5.96
CA GLU A 420 -14.27 40.08 7.04
C GLU A 420 -13.48 39.94 8.36
N ASP A 421 -13.83 40.71 9.38
CA ASP A 421 -13.08 40.73 10.63
C ASP A 421 -13.21 39.37 11.36
N LEU A 422 -12.17 38.53 11.26
CA LEU A 422 -12.06 37.32 12.08
C LEU A 422 -12.01 37.70 13.56
N VAL A 423 -13.16 37.64 14.21
CA VAL A 423 -13.30 37.75 15.65
C VAL A 423 -12.72 36.48 16.28
N PHE A 424 -11.59 36.61 16.95
CA PHE A 424 -11.00 35.53 17.76
C PHE A 424 -12.02 35.01 18.77
N THR A 425 -12.15 33.69 18.91
CA THR A 425 -13.01 33.14 19.97
C THR A 425 -12.44 33.47 21.35
N PRO A 426 -13.26 33.53 22.41
CA PRO A 426 -12.77 33.73 23.77
C PRO A 426 -11.63 32.76 24.14
N TYR A 427 -11.74 31.50 23.73
CA TYR A 427 -10.69 30.48 23.92
C TYR A 427 -9.39 30.84 23.19
N GLU A 428 -9.47 31.21 21.91
CA GLU A 428 -8.32 31.65 21.10
C GLU A 428 -7.63 32.87 21.72
N THR A 429 -8.39 33.85 22.23
CA THR A 429 -7.81 35.02 22.92
C THR A 429 -7.11 34.65 24.23
N MET A 430 -7.65 33.72 25.02
CA MET A 430 -7.03 33.23 26.26
C MET A 430 -5.69 32.53 25.97
N MET A 431 -5.66 31.65 24.97
CA MET A 431 -4.44 30.93 24.57
C MET A 431 -3.39 31.88 23.98
N ASN A 432 -3.80 32.84 23.15
CA ASN A 432 -2.89 33.83 22.55
C ASN A 432 -2.31 34.84 23.56
N THR A 433 -3.05 35.17 24.63
CA THR A 433 -2.61 36.16 25.63
C THR A 433 -1.83 35.57 26.81
N ILE A 434 -2.26 34.40 27.33
CA ILE A 434 -1.65 33.79 28.51
C ILE A 434 -0.62 32.74 28.12
N TRP A 435 -1.02 31.72 27.36
CA TRP A 435 -0.17 30.57 27.04
C TRP A 435 0.96 30.95 26.07
N LEU A 436 0.65 31.59 24.92
CA LEU A 436 1.67 31.98 23.95
C LEU A 436 2.68 33.00 24.51
N SER A 437 2.26 33.89 25.41
CA SER A 437 3.20 34.83 26.07
C SER A 437 4.22 34.10 26.94
N LYS A 438 3.82 32.99 27.55
CA LYS A 438 4.68 32.17 28.41
C LYS A 438 5.60 31.28 27.58
N VAL A 439 5.08 30.61 26.55
CA VAL A 439 5.88 29.82 25.60
C VAL A 439 6.91 30.68 24.87
N ARG A 440 6.55 31.88 24.39
CA ARG A 440 7.52 32.82 23.78
C ARG A 440 8.63 33.21 24.75
N SER A 441 8.31 33.38 26.03
CA SER A 441 9.31 33.71 27.07
C SER A 441 10.25 32.54 27.37
N ALA A 442 9.77 31.28 27.30
CA ALA A 442 10.61 30.10 27.46
C ALA A 442 11.53 29.90 26.23
N ILE A 443 10.97 29.97 25.02
CA ILE A 443 11.74 29.82 23.77
C ILE A 443 12.84 30.88 23.65
N ASN A 444 12.55 32.14 24.01
CA ASN A 444 13.53 33.22 23.85
C ASN A 444 14.59 33.31 24.97
N ASN A 445 14.34 32.76 26.17
CA ASN A 445 15.20 32.98 27.34
C ASN A 445 15.72 31.70 28.03
N GLN A 446 15.15 30.52 27.73
CA GLN A 446 15.43 29.27 28.44
C GLN A 446 15.70 28.07 27.52
N TRP A 447 15.21 28.08 26.29
CA TRP A 447 15.43 26.99 25.34
C TRP A 447 16.84 27.04 24.74
N ASP A 448 17.52 25.89 24.76
CA ASP A 448 18.78 25.65 24.06
C ASP A 448 18.49 24.82 22.80
N ILE A 449 18.98 25.30 21.65
CA ILE A 449 18.78 24.69 20.34
C ILE A 449 19.44 23.31 20.27
N HIS A 450 20.56 23.10 20.98
CA HIS A 450 21.27 21.82 21.00
C HIS A 450 20.58 20.73 21.84
N ASN A 451 19.57 21.09 22.64
CA ASN A 451 18.72 20.16 23.38
C ASN A 451 17.24 20.38 23.02
N PRO A 452 16.78 19.88 21.85
CA PRO A 452 15.46 20.18 21.33
C PRO A 452 14.32 19.43 22.04
N GLU A 453 14.62 18.30 22.69
CA GLU A 453 13.66 17.35 23.26
C GLU A 453 12.56 18.00 24.14
N PRO A 454 12.87 18.90 25.11
CA PRO A 454 11.85 19.45 26.00
C PRO A 454 10.83 20.34 25.29
N LEU A 455 11.22 20.97 24.16
CA LEU A 455 10.32 21.81 23.36
C LEU A 455 9.55 20.98 22.33
N ILE A 456 10.12 19.88 21.84
CA ILE A 456 9.44 18.90 20.98
C ILE A 456 8.28 18.24 21.72
N VAL A 457 8.55 17.69 22.91
CA VAL A 457 7.50 17.07 23.76
C VAL A 457 6.37 18.06 24.06
N LEU A 458 6.70 19.33 24.35
CA LEU A 458 5.69 20.37 24.53
C LEU A 458 4.82 20.57 23.27
N MET A 459 5.43 20.65 22.09
CA MET A 459 4.70 20.90 20.84
C MET A 459 3.80 19.72 20.46
N GLU A 460 4.28 18.49 20.64
CA GLU A 460 3.51 17.26 20.38
C GLU A 460 2.33 17.08 21.35
N GLU A 461 2.54 17.29 22.66
CA GLU A 461 1.47 17.15 23.66
C GLU A 461 0.33 18.17 23.47
N TRP A 462 0.67 19.39 23.03
CA TRP A 462 -0.28 20.50 22.89
C TRP A 462 -0.90 20.65 21.48
N GLU A 463 -0.32 20.06 20.44
CA GLU A 463 -0.88 20.04 19.07
C GLU A 463 -2.41 19.74 19.02
N PRO A 464 -2.96 18.69 19.67
CA PRO A 464 -4.39 18.36 19.57
C PRO A 464 -5.33 19.37 20.26
N VAL A 465 -4.81 20.38 20.95
CA VAL A 465 -5.56 21.33 21.78
C VAL A 465 -5.38 22.79 21.32
N LEU A 466 -4.25 23.12 20.70
CA LEU A 466 -3.95 24.48 20.24
C LEU A 466 -4.75 24.89 18.99
N PRO A 467 -5.19 26.16 18.89
CA PRO A 467 -5.61 26.75 17.62
C PRO A 467 -4.45 26.75 16.62
N ARG A 468 -4.68 26.30 15.36
CA ARG A 468 -3.62 26.14 14.36
C ARG A 468 -2.80 27.41 14.12
N PHE A 469 -3.44 28.59 14.12
CA PHE A 469 -2.73 29.85 13.92
C PHE A 469 -1.70 30.15 15.02
N ILE A 470 -1.88 29.65 16.25
CA ILE A 470 -0.91 29.82 17.36
C ILE A 470 0.28 28.87 17.16
N PHE A 471 0.00 27.62 16.78
CA PHE A 471 1.02 26.61 16.47
C PHE A 471 1.90 27.05 15.29
N GLU A 472 1.27 27.50 14.20
CA GLU A 472 1.94 28.11 13.04
C GLU A 472 2.76 29.35 13.40
N ASN A 473 2.25 30.20 14.31
CA ASN A 473 2.96 31.40 14.76
C ASN A 473 4.26 31.03 15.52
N ILE A 474 4.20 30.02 16.39
CA ILE A 474 5.39 29.52 17.11
C ILE A 474 6.42 28.98 16.12
N ILE A 475 5.99 28.16 15.16
CA ILE A 475 6.88 27.60 14.14
C ILE A 475 7.54 28.71 13.31
N ASN A 476 6.73 29.62 12.75
CA ASN A 476 7.20 30.60 11.76
C ASN A 476 7.93 31.82 12.38
N GLN A 477 7.59 32.23 13.60
CA GLN A 477 8.20 33.42 14.25
C GLN A 477 9.25 33.10 15.31
N LEU A 478 9.26 31.89 15.89
CA LEU A 478 10.15 31.55 17.00
C LEU A 478 11.11 30.41 16.65
N ILE A 479 10.58 29.26 16.23
CA ILE A 479 11.40 28.04 16.01
C ILE A 479 12.22 28.15 14.72
N LEU A 480 11.60 28.36 13.56
CA LEU A 480 12.32 28.43 12.28
C LEU A 480 13.40 29.53 12.24
N PRO A 481 13.18 30.77 12.73
CA PRO A 481 14.22 31.80 12.75
C PRO A 481 15.39 31.47 13.69
N ALA A 482 15.15 30.72 14.77
CA ALA A 482 16.21 30.29 15.68
C ALA A 482 17.06 29.16 15.06
N ILE A 483 16.41 28.15 14.45
CA ILE A 483 17.10 27.08 13.75
C ILE A 483 17.87 27.62 12.54
N SER A 484 17.31 28.56 11.77
CA SER A 484 18.02 29.19 10.62
C SER A 484 19.31 29.86 11.07
N ARG A 485 19.27 30.65 12.14
CA ARG A 485 20.46 31.30 12.70
C ARG A 485 21.50 30.29 13.17
N ALA A 486 21.09 29.23 13.88
CA ALA A 486 22.02 28.18 14.31
C ALA A 486 22.66 27.43 13.12
N VAL A 487 21.90 27.19 12.04
CA VAL A 487 22.42 26.57 10.80
C VAL A 487 23.36 27.51 10.04
N GLU A 488 23.09 28.82 10.05
CA GLU A 488 23.95 29.85 9.47
C GLU A 488 25.27 30.00 10.25
N GLU A 489 25.23 29.97 11.58
CA GLU A 489 26.40 30.05 12.46
C GLU A 489 27.22 28.74 12.52
N TRP A 490 26.58 27.56 12.40
CA TRP A 490 27.23 26.24 12.47
C TRP A 490 28.35 26.06 11.42
N ASN A 491 29.50 25.57 11.87
CA ASN A 491 30.66 25.28 11.01
C ASN A 491 31.09 23.80 11.11
N PRO A 492 30.92 23.00 10.03
CA PRO A 492 31.27 21.58 10.00
C PRO A 492 32.74 21.23 10.29
N LYS A 493 33.66 22.20 10.29
CA LYS A 493 35.10 21.97 10.58
C LYS A 493 35.48 22.14 12.04
N THR A 494 34.72 22.93 12.82
CA THR A 494 35.09 23.34 14.18
C THR A 494 34.17 22.78 15.25
N ASP A 495 32.93 22.47 14.88
CA ASP A 495 31.87 22.22 15.85
C ASP A 495 31.82 20.74 16.24
N THR A 496 31.92 20.47 17.55
CA THR A 496 32.00 19.12 18.11
C THR A 496 30.67 18.39 18.19
N VAL A 497 29.55 19.11 18.02
CA VAL A 497 28.19 18.55 18.05
C VAL A 497 27.70 18.33 16.62
N LEU A 498 27.45 17.06 16.27
CA LEU A 498 26.98 16.69 14.93
C LEU A 498 25.60 17.28 14.64
N ILE A 499 25.49 18.05 13.57
CA ILE A 499 24.28 18.83 13.20
C ILE A 499 22.98 18.01 13.11
N HIS A 500 23.07 16.71 12.75
CA HIS A 500 21.87 15.87 12.68
C HIS A 500 21.20 15.68 14.05
N THR A 501 21.97 15.71 15.15
CA THR A 501 21.47 15.42 16.52
C THR A 501 20.41 16.41 17.00
N TRP A 502 20.51 17.69 16.62
CA TRP A 502 19.58 18.74 17.01
C TRP A 502 18.62 19.18 15.90
N ILE A 503 18.81 18.72 14.66
CA ILE A 503 17.89 19.00 13.53
C ILE A 503 16.91 17.85 13.24
N HIS A 504 17.37 16.59 13.27
CA HIS A 504 16.50 15.45 12.97
C HIS A 504 15.26 15.36 13.86
N PRO A 505 15.33 15.63 15.18
CA PRO A 505 14.15 15.61 16.04
C PRO A 505 13.03 16.58 15.58
N TRP A 506 13.36 17.69 14.90
CA TRP A 506 12.35 18.63 14.40
C TRP A 506 11.59 18.15 13.15
N ILE A 507 12.02 17.06 12.51
CA ILE A 507 11.43 16.59 11.25
C ILE A 507 9.97 16.14 11.42
N SER A 508 9.63 15.54 12.58
CA SER A 508 8.26 15.12 12.91
C SER A 508 7.28 16.31 12.91
N ILE A 509 7.67 17.40 13.57
CA ILE A 509 6.84 18.60 13.77
C ILE A 509 6.86 19.53 12.55
N LEU A 510 8.04 19.89 12.04
CA LEU A 510 8.17 20.93 11.02
C LEU A 510 7.84 20.42 9.61
N LYS A 511 7.97 19.12 9.36
CA LYS A 511 7.84 18.44 8.06
C LYS A 511 8.89 18.90 7.04
N LEU A 512 9.29 17.99 6.14
CA LEU A 512 10.42 18.20 5.20
C LEU A 512 10.34 19.48 4.37
N TRP A 513 9.13 19.93 4.01
CA TRP A 513 8.92 21.09 3.15
C TRP A 513 9.22 22.46 3.81
N ARG A 514 9.18 22.56 5.15
CA ARG A 514 9.61 23.79 5.85
C ARG A 514 11.11 23.87 6.06
N LEU A 515 11.77 22.71 5.99
CA LEU A 515 13.21 22.57 6.18
C LEU A 515 13.97 22.58 4.84
N SER A 516 13.31 22.66 3.68
CA SER A 516 13.95 22.59 2.35
C SER A 516 15.13 23.55 2.21
N ASP A 517 14.94 24.79 2.66
CA ASP A 517 15.89 25.89 2.46
C ASP A 517 17.05 25.83 3.48
N LEU A 518 16.86 25.11 4.59
CA LEU A 518 17.92 24.76 5.54
C LEU A 518 18.69 23.52 5.08
N LEU A 519 17.98 22.54 4.50
CA LEU A 519 18.59 21.32 3.95
C LEU A 519 19.44 21.60 2.69
N THR A 520 19.23 22.71 1.99
CA THR A 520 20.13 23.17 0.92
C THR A 520 21.38 23.85 1.47
N THR A 521 21.28 24.73 2.47
CA THR A 521 22.46 25.39 3.08
C THR A 521 23.37 24.40 3.81
N ILE A 522 22.81 23.45 4.56
CA ILE A 522 23.57 22.37 5.22
C ILE A 522 24.33 21.53 4.18
N ARG A 523 23.65 21.15 3.09
CA ARG A 523 24.25 20.36 2.00
C ARG A 523 25.35 21.12 1.26
N GLN A 524 25.21 22.44 1.09
CA GLN A 524 26.27 23.29 0.55
C GLN A 524 27.50 23.31 1.48
N LYS A 525 27.31 23.57 2.78
CA LYS A 525 28.40 23.54 3.78
C LYS A 525 29.11 22.18 3.83
N LEU A 526 28.36 21.08 3.85
CA LEU A 526 28.91 19.72 3.79
C LEU A 526 29.65 19.45 2.46
N SER A 527 29.11 19.88 1.32
CA SER A 527 29.76 19.71 0.02
C SER A 527 31.09 20.45 -0.08
N ILE A 528 31.25 21.58 0.61
CA ILE A 528 32.51 22.34 0.65
C ILE A 528 33.56 21.60 1.51
N VAL A 529 33.17 21.06 2.67
CA VAL A 529 34.11 20.29 3.52
C VAL A 529 34.53 18.99 2.86
N LEU A 530 33.60 18.25 2.24
CA LEU A 530 33.90 16.96 1.62
C LEU A 530 34.78 17.06 0.37
N ARG A 531 34.84 18.23 -0.29
CA ARG A 531 35.86 18.51 -1.32
C ARG A 531 37.29 18.57 -0.77
N GLN A 532 37.46 18.78 0.53
CA GLN A 532 38.75 18.80 1.22
C GLN A 532 38.99 17.55 2.09
N TRP A 533 38.01 16.64 2.17
CA TRP A 533 38.10 15.37 2.90
C TRP A 533 38.98 14.34 2.17
N HIS A 534 39.51 13.39 2.95
CA HIS A 534 40.29 12.25 2.46
C HIS A 534 39.51 10.95 2.65
N PRO A 535 39.36 10.09 1.64
CA PRO A 535 38.63 8.81 1.72
C PRO A 535 38.99 7.87 2.89
N SER A 536 40.20 7.98 3.46
CA SER A 536 40.63 7.21 4.64
C SER A 536 40.03 7.67 5.97
N ASP A 537 39.35 8.82 6.01
CA ASP A 537 38.75 9.38 7.22
C ASP A 537 37.26 8.97 7.34
N GLU A 538 37.00 7.97 8.17
CA GLU A 538 35.66 7.42 8.43
C GLU A 538 34.68 8.43 9.05
N SER A 539 35.17 9.54 9.63
CA SER A 539 34.30 10.52 10.31
C SER A 539 33.28 11.17 9.38
N ALA A 540 33.62 11.35 8.09
CA ALA A 540 32.70 11.85 7.09
C ALA A 540 31.48 10.93 6.89
N LEU A 541 31.66 9.61 6.98
CA LEU A 541 30.56 8.66 6.87
C LEU A 541 29.57 8.84 8.02
N HIS A 542 30.06 9.03 9.25
CA HIS A 542 29.21 9.33 10.41
C HIS A 542 28.48 10.68 10.31
N ILE A 543 29.05 11.66 9.59
CA ILE A 543 28.40 12.96 9.32
C ILE A 543 27.30 12.82 8.24
N ILE A 544 27.54 12.04 7.18
CA ILE A 544 26.65 11.93 6.01
C ILE A 544 25.52 10.91 6.21
N LEU A 545 25.81 9.75 6.83
CA LEU A 545 24.90 8.60 6.92
C LEU A 545 23.47 8.95 7.38
N PRO A 546 23.25 9.80 8.40
CA PRO A 546 21.90 10.17 8.83
C PRO A 546 21.08 10.87 7.73
N TRP A 547 21.72 11.70 6.89
CA TRP A 547 21.03 12.51 5.87
C TRP A 547 20.52 11.69 4.67
N LYS A 548 21.00 10.45 4.49
CA LYS A 548 20.58 9.53 3.41
C LYS A 548 19.06 9.29 3.40
N THR A 549 18.41 9.34 4.57
CA THR A 549 16.96 9.12 4.71
C THR A 549 16.11 10.36 4.44
N ILE A 550 16.73 11.55 4.37
CA ILE A 550 16.05 12.86 4.26
C ILE A 550 16.17 13.43 2.85
N TRP A 551 17.30 13.24 2.19
CA TRP A 551 17.50 13.71 0.82
C TRP A 551 16.86 12.76 -0.19
N THR A 552 16.26 13.30 -1.26
CA THR A 552 15.74 12.48 -2.36
C THR A 552 16.89 11.82 -3.13
N SER A 553 16.64 10.68 -3.81
CA SER A 553 17.69 9.93 -4.53
C SER A 553 18.52 10.83 -5.46
N ALA A 554 17.84 11.59 -6.35
CA ALA A 554 18.47 12.53 -7.25
C ALA A 554 19.31 13.63 -6.55
N GLN A 555 18.93 14.07 -5.34
CA GLN A 555 19.72 15.02 -4.56
C GLN A 555 20.96 14.37 -3.95
N THR A 556 20.84 13.14 -3.48
CA THR A 556 21.94 12.33 -2.97
C THR A 556 22.93 11.99 -4.08
N GLU A 557 22.48 11.51 -5.24
CA GLU A 557 23.30 11.26 -6.43
C GLU A 557 24.06 12.52 -6.87
N THR A 558 23.36 13.64 -7.03
CA THR A 558 23.98 14.92 -7.40
C THR A 558 25.05 15.36 -6.40
N PHE A 559 24.85 15.12 -5.11
CA PHE A 559 25.81 15.42 -4.05
C PHE A 559 27.03 14.48 -4.09
N MET A 560 26.80 13.17 -4.18
CA MET A 560 27.85 12.14 -4.27
C MET A 560 28.75 12.39 -5.49
N VAL A 561 28.16 12.62 -6.67
CA VAL A 561 28.88 12.88 -7.92
C VAL A 561 29.72 14.17 -7.87
N ARG A 562 29.27 15.20 -7.15
CA ARG A 562 29.95 16.51 -7.08
C ARG A 562 30.99 16.68 -5.97
N SER A 563 30.98 15.82 -4.95
CA SER A 563 31.82 16.00 -3.76
C SER A 563 32.63 14.77 -3.35
N ILE A 564 32.10 13.56 -3.53
CA ILE A 564 32.68 12.32 -3.00
C ILE A 564 33.29 11.46 -4.12
N LEU A 565 32.57 11.26 -5.23
CA LEU A 565 32.99 10.43 -6.36
C LEU A 565 34.32 10.89 -6.99
N PRO A 566 34.60 12.20 -7.19
CA PRO A 566 35.89 12.64 -7.73
C PRO A 566 37.06 12.31 -6.79
N LYS A 567 36.86 12.40 -5.47
CA LYS A 567 37.87 12.04 -4.48
C LYS A 567 38.15 10.54 -4.47
N LEU A 568 37.09 9.72 -4.42
CA LEU A 568 37.22 8.27 -4.50
C LEU A 568 37.90 7.82 -5.81
N THR A 569 37.61 8.49 -6.94
CA THR A 569 38.21 8.17 -8.23
C THR A 569 39.70 8.56 -8.27
N ASN A 570 40.08 9.68 -7.65
CA ASN A 570 41.48 10.07 -7.54
C ASN A 570 42.26 9.13 -6.61
N THR A 571 41.75 8.78 -5.41
CA THR A 571 42.43 7.81 -4.53
C THR A 571 42.49 6.42 -5.16
N LEU A 572 41.45 5.98 -5.88
CA LEU A 572 41.47 4.73 -6.68
C LEU A 572 42.45 4.76 -7.86
N ARG A 573 42.93 5.93 -8.27
CA ARG A 573 43.88 6.10 -9.38
C ARG A 573 45.32 6.35 -8.90
N GLU A 574 45.49 7.00 -7.75
CA GLU A 574 46.79 7.50 -7.26
C GLU A 574 47.31 6.74 -6.03
N GLU A 575 46.43 6.18 -5.19
CA GLU A 575 46.80 5.53 -3.91
C GLU A 575 46.42 4.05 -3.83
N PHE A 576 45.49 3.59 -4.66
CA PHE A 576 45.01 2.20 -4.66
C PHE A 576 45.98 1.26 -5.38
N GLU A 577 47.07 0.90 -4.68
CA GLU A 577 47.91 -0.22 -5.09
C GLU A 577 47.17 -1.54 -4.86
N VAL A 578 46.76 -2.19 -5.96
CA VAL A 578 46.23 -3.55 -5.93
C VAL A 578 47.35 -4.52 -5.55
N ASN A 579 47.43 -4.87 -4.26
CA ASN A 579 48.31 -5.93 -3.78
C ASN A 579 47.63 -7.30 -4.01
N PRO A 580 48.07 -8.12 -4.98
CA PRO A 580 47.38 -9.36 -5.36
C PRO A 580 47.54 -10.50 -4.34
N ARG A 581 48.19 -10.26 -3.20
CA ARG A 581 48.42 -11.26 -2.14
C ARG A 581 47.52 -11.12 -0.92
N ASP A 582 46.73 -10.05 -0.83
CA ASP A 582 45.72 -9.90 0.23
C ASP A 582 44.50 -9.13 -0.28
N GLN A 583 43.68 -9.83 -1.07
CA GLN A 583 42.34 -9.38 -1.46
C GLN A 583 41.30 -10.29 -0.81
N GLN A 584 40.88 -9.98 0.41
CA GLN A 584 39.68 -10.56 1.00
C GLN A 584 38.43 -9.95 0.35
N LEU A 585 37.87 -10.64 -0.64
CA LEU A 585 36.55 -10.35 -1.21
C LEU A 585 35.75 -11.66 -1.34
N ASP A 586 34.69 -11.77 -0.55
CA ASP A 586 33.92 -12.99 -0.37
C ASP A 586 33.40 -13.60 -1.68
N ALA A 587 33.80 -14.85 -1.94
CA ALA A 587 33.53 -15.62 -3.15
C ALA A 587 32.06 -16.11 -3.28
N LEU A 588 31.08 -15.28 -2.90
CA LEU A 588 29.76 -15.77 -2.47
C LEU A 588 28.56 -15.51 -3.39
N ASN A 589 28.65 -14.70 -4.44
CA ASN A 589 27.52 -14.51 -5.37
C ASN A 589 28.00 -14.13 -6.78
N LEU A 590 27.76 -14.98 -7.78
CA LEU A 590 28.03 -14.68 -9.20
C LEU A 590 27.48 -13.31 -9.62
N LEU A 591 26.27 -12.98 -9.18
CA LEU A 591 25.61 -11.70 -9.43
C LEU A 591 26.30 -10.52 -8.70
N LYS A 592 26.82 -10.69 -7.48
CA LYS A 592 27.58 -9.61 -6.80
C LYS A 592 28.95 -9.40 -7.42
N THR A 593 29.61 -10.46 -7.92
CA THR A 593 30.86 -10.33 -8.68
C THR A 593 30.67 -9.43 -9.90
N ASP A 594 29.51 -9.53 -10.55
CA ASP A 594 29.12 -8.68 -11.68
C ASP A 594 28.39 -7.38 -11.27
N MET A 595 28.38 -7.06 -9.97
CA MET A 595 27.71 -5.89 -9.36
C MET A 595 26.20 -5.76 -9.67
N VAL A 596 25.55 -6.86 -10.02
CA VAL A 596 24.11 -6.93 -10.27
C VAL A 596 23.35 -6.91 -8.94
N THR A 597 22.45 -5.94 -8.78
CA THR A 597 21.53 -5.87 -7.65
C THR A 597 20.40 -6.90 -7.81
N TYR A 598 20.13 -7.67 -6.75
CA TYR A 598 19.08 -8.69 -6.74
C TYR A 598 18.45 -8.82 -5.35
N LYS A 599 17.29 -9.46 -5.30
CA LYS A 599 16.55 -9.73 -4.05
C LYS A 599 16.31 -11.23 -3.91
N LEU A 600 16.82 -11.84 -2.84
CA LEU A 600 16.56 -13.24 -2.51
C LEU A 600 15.24 -13.36 -1.74
N VAL A 601 14.32 -14.17 -2.25
CA VAL A 601 12.99 -14.39 -1.66
C VAL A 601 12.80 -15.88 -1.36
N PRO A 602 12.81 -16.31 -0.08
CA PRO A 602 12.51 -17.68 0.30
C PRO A 602 10.99 -17.94 0.20
N ILE A 603 10.62 -19.12 -0.30
CA ILE A 603 9.22 -19.50 -0.60
C ILE A 603 8.96 -20.91 -0.06
N SER A 604 7.92 -21.08 0.78
CA SER A 604 7.56 -22.41 1.32
C SER A 604 6.50 -23.14 0.47
N GLY A 605 5.66 -22.39 -0.24
CA GLY A 605 4.51 -22.89 -1.00
C GLY A 605 4.01 -21.90 -2.04
N TYR A 606 3.03 -22.31 -2.84
CA TYR A 606 2.45 -21.50 -3.90
C TYR A 606 1.72 -20.25 -3.38
N LYS A 607 1.14 -20.27 -2.17
CA LYS A 607 0.61 -19.05 -1.53
C LYS A 607 1.69 -18.02 -1.20
N ASP A 608 2.89 -18.44 -0.81
CA ASP A 608 4.00 -17.51 -0.58
C ASP A 608 4.48 -16.90 -1.91
N LEU A 609 4.49 -17.71 -2.99
CA LEU A 609 4.78 -17.24 -4.35
C LEU A 609 3.73 -16.23 -4.82
N GLU A 610 2.44 -16.44 -4.54
CA GLU A 610 1.36 -15.49 -4.85
C GLU A 610 1.52 -14.17 -4.08
N LYS A 611 1.86 -14.23 -2.78
CA LYS A 611 2.20 -13.03 -2.00
C LYS A 611 3.43 -12.32 -2.55
N ALA A 612 4.45 -13.05 -3.02
CA ALA A 612 5.62 -12.47 -3.67
C ALA A 612 5.26 -11.78 -5.00
N LYS A 613 4.41 -12.39 -5.84
CA LYS A 613 3.85 -11.75 -7.04
C LYS A 613 3.20 -10.41 -6.68
N GLN A 614 2.26 -10.41 -5.73
CA GLN A 614 1.49 -9.22 -5.35
C GLN A 614 2.33 -8.11 -4.73
N ARG A 615 3.41 -8.45 -3.99
CA ARG A 615 4.22 -7.48 -3.23
C ARG A 615 5.51 -7.01 -3.90
N LEU A 616 5.98 -7.73 -4.92
CA LEU A 616 7.29 -7.49 -5.54
C LEU A 616 7.21 -7.37 -7.05
N VAL A 617 6.37 -8.17 -7.71
CA VAL A 617 6.27 -8.17 -9.18
C VAL A 617 5.23 -7.13 -9.64
N ALA A 618 4.03 -7.15 -9.04
CA ALA A 618 2.93 -6.24 -9.41
C ALA A 618 3.11 -4.78 -8.91
N THR A 619 4.24 -4.48 -8.27
CA THR A 619 4.56 -3.15 -7.69
C THR A 619 5.79 -2.50 -8.32
N ASP A 620 6.53 -3.24 -9.16
CA ASP A 620 7.85 -2.86 -9.66
C ASP A 620 7.87 -2.94 -11.18
N ASP A 621 7.40 -1.87 -11.83
CA ASP A 621 7.34 -1.72 -13.28
C ASP A 621 8.73 -1.76 -13.96
N GLU A 622 9.83 -1.69 -13.19
CA GLU A 622 11.21 -1.78 -13.68
C GLU A 622 11.79 -3.21 -13.62
N LEU A 623 11.02 -4.20 -13.15
CA LEU A 623 11.49 -5.58 -12.95
C LEU A 623 11.72 -6.34 -14.27
N VAL A 624 12.94 -6.31 -14.79
CA VAL A 624 13.31 -6.97 -16.08
C VAL A 624 13.38 -8.50 -15.99
N SER A 625 13.80 -9.07 -14.85
CA SER A 625 14.15 -10.50 -14.76
C SER A 625 13.74 -11.14 -13.43
N ILE A 626 13.09 -12.30 -13.52
CA ILE A 626 12.73 -13.16 -12.39
C ILE A 626 13.51 -14.48 -12.53
N ILE A 627 14.10 -14.97 -11.44
CA ILE A 627 14.82 -16.26 -11.41
C ILE A 627 14.14 -17.17 -10.39
N MET A 628 13.61 -18.30 -10.86
CA MET A 628 12.94 -19.32 -10.06
C MET A 628 13.86 -20.54 -9.90
N ILE A 629 14.11 -20.97 -8.66
CA ILE A 629 15.03 -22.08 -8.34
C ILE A 629 14.25 -23.15 -7.58
N ASN A 630 14.20 -24.37 -8.14
CA ASN A 630 13.40 -25.50 -7.62
C ASN A 630 11.93 -25.17 -7.37
N CYS A 631 11.37 -24.24 -8.16
CA CYS A 631 9.96 -23.88 -8.16
C CYS A 631 9.52 -23.36 -9.52
N GLY A 632 8.20 -23.30 -9.74
CA GLY A 632 7.58 -22.80 -10.98
C GLY A 632 7.49 -23.80 -12.12
N GLY A 633 8.38 -24.80 -12.20
CA GLY A 633 8.43 -25.72 -13.33
C GLY A 633 7.13 -26.51 -13.58
N ALA A 634 6.35 -26.79 -12.53
CA ALA A 634 5.12 -27.57 -12.59
C ALA A 634 3.83 -26.77 -12.92
N ILE A 635 3.87 -25.44 -13.00
CA ILE A 635 2.71 -24.58 -13.28
C ILE A 635 2.92 -23.77 -14.58
N ASP A 636 1.85 -23.21 -15.16
CA ASP A 636 2.01 -22.20 -16.21
C ASP A 636 2.51 -20.89 -15.56
N VAL A 637 3.79 -20.59 -15.73
CA VAL A 637 4.42 -19.44 -15.07
C VAL A 637 4.04 -18.14 -15.78
N LYS A 638 3.68 -18.19 -17.07
CA LYS A 638 3.26 -17.02 -17.83
C LYS A 638 1.87 -16.55 -17.41
N GLU A 639 0.92 -17.49 -17.32
CA GLU A 639 -0.42 -17.22 -16.79
C GLU A 639 -0.36 -16.87 -15.30
N PHE A 640 0.48 -17.54 -14.51
CA PHE A 640 0.59 -17.24 -13.09
C PHE A 640 1.07 -15.81 -12.80
N PHE A 641 2.01 -15.25 -13.55
CA PHE A 641 2.57 -13.92 -13.28
C PHE A 641 1.87 -12.74 -13.99
N ASP A 642 0.98 -12.98 -14.97
CA ASP A 642 0.38 -11.92 -15.82
C ASP A 642 1.45 -11.04 -16.51
N ILE A 643 2.41 -11.67 -17.19
CA ILE A 643 3.66 -11.05 -17.66
C ILE A 643 3.47 -10.04 -18.81
N ASP A 644 4.02 -8.83 -18.66
CA ASP A 644 4.21 -7.82 -19.72
C ASP A 644 5.34 -8.17 -20.72
N GLU A 645 5.30 -7.60 -21.93
CA GLU A 645 6.20 -7.92 -23.06
C GLU A 645 7.73 -7.74 -22.79
N TYR A 646 8.13 -7.17 -21.66
CA TYR A 646 9.53 -6.85 -21.35
C TYR A 646 10.18 -7.76 -20.30
N THR A 647 9.40 -8.43 -19.45
CA THR A 647 9.93 -9.24 -18.34
C THR A 647 10.31 -10.63 -18.82
N LYS A 648 11.43 -11.17 -18.31
CA LYS A 648 11.86 -12.55 -18.54
C LYS A 648 11.89 -13.37 -17.26
N ILE A 649 11.49 -14.64 -17.36
CA ILE A 649 11.51 -15.57 -16.23
C ILE A 649 12.40 -16.76 -16.57
N TYR A 650 13.40 -16.99 -15.71
CA TYR A 650 14.32 -18.10 -15.79
C TYR A 650 13.92 -19.17 -14.78
N ILE A 651 13.77 -20.43 -15.21
CA ILE A 651 13.34 -21.55 -14.37
C ILE A 651 14.46 -22.58 -14.28
N LEU A 652 14.99 -22.78 -13.07
CA LEU A 652 16.00 -23.78 -12.73
C LEU A 652 15.39 -24.80 -11.76
N ASP A 653 14.49 -25.63 -12.27
CA ASP A 653 13.69 -26.55 -11.46
C ASP A 653 14.09 -28.01 -11.73
N SER A 654 14.43 -28.76 -10.67
CA SER A 654 14.63 -30.21 -10.77
C SER A 654 13.31 -31.00 -10.80
N HIS A 655 12.16 -30.43 -10.43
CA HIS A 655 10.89 -31.19 -10.40
C HIS A 655 10.38 -31.52 -11.82
N ARG A 656 9.86 -32.74 -12.01
CA ARG A 656 9.29 -33.23 -13.27
C ARG A 656 7.95 -33.95 -13.02
N PRO A 657 7.00 -33.97 -13.97
CA PRO A 657 7.04 -33.31 -15.28
C PRO A 657 6.97 -31.77 -15.19
N LEU A 658 7.50 -31.09 -16.21
CA LEU A 658 7.38 -29.64 -16.37
C LEU A 658 6.04 -29.30 -17.04
N HIS A 659 5.54 -28.09 -16.85
CA HIS A 659 4.38 -27.60 -17.59
C HIS A 659 4.75 -27.28 -19.04
N LEU A 660 4.03 -27.86 -20.00
CA LEU A 660 4.42 -27.82 -21.42
C LEU A 660 4.44 -26.40 -22.03
N SER A 661 3.65 -25.46 -21.51
CA SER A 661 3.66 -24.05 -21.97
C SER A 661 4.92 -23.28 -21.57
N ASN A 662 5.64 -23.71 -20.52
CA ASN A 662 6.95 -23.14 -20.15
C ASN A 662 8.05 -23.60 -21.13
N LEU A 663 7.82 -24.68 -21.88
CA LEU A 663 8.74 -25.29 -22.85
C LEU A 663 8.37 -24.97 -24.31
N ASP A 664 7.31 -24.18 -24.53
CA ASP A 664 6.88 -23.75 -25.86
C ASP A 664 7.91 -22.79 -26.48
N PRO A 665 8.52 -23.11 -27.64
CA PRO A 665 9.47 -22.22 -28.32
C PRO A 665 8.88 -20.85 -28.70
N LYS A 666 7.55 -20.71 -28.75
CA LYS A 666 6.86 -19.43 -28.97
C LYS A 666 6.81 -18.57 -27.70
N ASN A 667 7.10 -19.13 -26.52
CA ASN A 667 7.06 -18.44 -25.24
C ASN A 667 8.40 -17.75 -24.92
N VAL A 668 8.73 -16.70 -25.66
CA VAL A 668 10.02 -15.98 -25.59
C VAL A 668 10.34 -15.36 -24.20
N HIS A 669 9.33 -15.24 -23.33
CA HIS A 669 9.47 -14.66 -21.98
C HIS A 669 9.89 -15.68 -20.92
N VAL A 670 9.69 -16.98 -21.17
CA VAL A 670 10.04 -18.05 -20.22
C VAL A 670 11.21 -18.85 -20.75
N CYS A 671 12.27 -18.96 -19.95
CA CYS A 671 13.47 -19.71 -20.26
C CYS A 671 13.68 -20.79 -19.20
N VAL A 672 13.39 -22.04 -19.56
CA VAL A 672 13.71 -23.19 -18.70
C VAL A 672 15.15 -23.63 -18.99
N LEU A 673 15.95 -23.77 -17.93
CA LEU A 673 17.29 -24.32 -18.00
C LEU A 673 17.21 -25.80 -17.60
N ASP A 674 17.26 -26.68 -18.59
CA ASP A 674 17.22 -28.14 -18.43
C ASP A 674 18.43 -28.78 -19.15
N GLU A 675 19.12 -29.69 -18.46
CA GLU A 675 20.25 -30.47 -18.98
C GLU A 675 19.84 -31.91 -19.35
N ASP A 676 18.63 -32.35 -18.97
CA ASP A 676 18.16 -33.71 -19.31
C ASP A 676 17.88 -33.83 -20.83
N GLU A 677 18.55 -34.79 -21.47
CA GLU A 677 18.51 -35.01 -22.92
C GLU A 677 17.08 -35.18 -23.47
N HIS A 678 16.68 -34.33 -24.42
CA HIS A 678 15.38 -34.40 -25.08
C HIS A 678 15.25 -35.69 -25.91
N THR A 679 14.60 -36.71 -25.34
CA THR A 679 14.30 -37.96 -26.07
C THR A 679 13.29 -37.73 -27.20
N GLU A 680 13.34 -38.53 -28.28
CA GLU A 680 12.35 -38.52 -29.38
C GLU A 680 10.88 -38.60 -28.93
N LYS A 681 10.63 -39.18 -27.74
CA LYS A 681 9.30 -39.27 -27.12
C LYS A 681 8.82 -37.91 -26.60
N PHE A 682 9.75 -37.07 -26.14
CA PHE A 682 9.46 -35.71 -25.70
C PHE A 682 9.09 -34.83 -26.90
N ASP A 683 9.84 -34.93 -28.01
CA ASP A 683 9.48 -34.24 -29.26
C ASP A 683 8.08 -34.65 -29.76
N LEU A 684 7.72 -35.92 -29.66
CA LEU A 684 6.37 -36.39 -30.00
C LEU A 684 5.28 -35.79 -29.08
N ILE A 685 5.60 -35.55 -27.80
CA ILE A 685 4.71 -34.85 -26.85
C ILE A 685 4.58 -33.38 -27.24
N MET A 686 5.68 -32.72 -27.59
CA MET A 686 5.67 -31.31 -27.95
C MET A 686 4.94 -31.07 -29.28
N ASN A 687 5.20 -31.87 -30.30
CA ASN A 687 4.44 -31.86 -31.56
C ASN A 687 2.93 -32.14 -31.32
N ALA A 688 2.58 -32.99 -30.35
CA ALA A 688 1.19 -33.21 -29.98
C ALA A 688 0.59 -31.98 -29.26
N TYR A 689 1.33 -31.31 -28.39
CA TYR A 689 0.94 -30.07 -27.71
C TYR A 689 0.68 -28.94 -28.72
N ASP A 690 1.67 -28.63 -29.57
CA ASP A 690 1.56 -27.58 -30.60
C ASP A 690 0.34 -27.79 -31.49
N SER A 691 0.13 -29.03 -31.96
CA SER A 691 -0.99 -29.37 -32.82
C SER A 691 -2.35 -29.37 -32.12
N VAL A 692 -2.41 -29.39 -30.78
CA VAL A 692 -3.66 -29.27 -30.02
C VAL A 692 -3.95 -27.82 -29.68
N MET A 693 -2.92 -27.03 -29.34
CA MET A 693 -3.05 -25.61 -29.00
C MET A 693 -3.29 -24.74 -30.25
N TYR A 694 -2.52 -24.93 -31.31
CA TYR A 694 -2.54 -24.09 -32.50
C TYR A 694 -3.42 -24.60 -33.66
N ALA A 695 -4.19 -25.69 -33.46
CA ALA A 695 -5.10 -26.22 -34.48
C ALA A 695 -6.23 -25.27 -34.91
N TYR A 696 -6.46 -24.16 -34.21
CA TYR A 696 -7.53 -23.21 -34.50
C TYR A 696 -7.17 -22.16 -35.57
N GLU A 697 -5.88 -21.94 -35.86
CA GLU A 697 -5.44 -20.90 -36.81
C GLU A 697 -5.56 -21.32 -38.30
N SER A 698 -5.99 -22.55 -38.59
CA SER A 698 -6.01 -23.11 -39.96
C SER A 698 -7.41 -23.49 -40.48
N GLU A 699 -8.47 -23.31 -39.68
CA GLU A 699 -9.86 -23.66 -40.06
C GLU A 699 -10.71 -22.41 -40.43
N SER A 700 -10.07 -21.28 -40.79
CA SER A 700 -10.73 -19.98 -41.04
C SER A 700 -10.43 -19.31 -42.39
N ASP A 701 -10.38 -20.08 -43.49
CA ASP A 701 -10.53 -19.52 -44.84
C ASP A 701 -11.12 -20.57 -45.80
N ASP A 702 -12.45 -20.63 -45.89
CA ASP A 702 -13.17 -21.48 -46.85
C ASP A 702 -14.56 -20.86 -47.17
N SER A 703 -14.54 -19.66 -47.76
CA SER A 703 -15.74 -18.91 -48.16
C SER A 703 -15.95 -18.84 -49.68
N GLU A 704 -15.87 -19.98 -50.37
CA GLU A 704 -16.27 -20.15 -51.79
C GLU A 704 -17.21 -21.38 -52.00
N GLU A 705 -18.43 -21.34 -51.45
CA GLU A 705 -19.38 -22.47 -51.43
C GLU A 705 -20.52 -22.43 -52.49
N GLU A 706 -20.59 -21.39 -53.34
CA GLU A 706 -21.81 -21.10 -54.12
C GLU A 706 -21.94 -21.79 -55.51
N GLN A 707 -20.94 -22.50 -56.04
CA GLN A 707 -21.01 -23.11 -57.39
C GLN A 707 -20.47 -24.55 -57.49
N MET A 708 -21.14 -25.52 -56.83
CA MET A 708 -20.74 -26.94 -56.85
C MET A 708 -21.90 -27.93 -57.02
N ASP A 709 -21.75 -28.87 -57.95
CA ASP A 709 -22.76 -29.87 -58.35
C ASP A 709 -23.18 -30.85 -57.21
N PRO A 710 -24.44 -31.35 -57.21
CA PRO A 710 -24.96 -32.21 -56.13
C PRO A 710 -24.17 -33.52 -55.90
N VAL A 711 -23.64 -34.12 -56.98
CA VAL A 711 -22.83 -35.36 -56.89
C VAL A 711 -21.45 -35.07 -56.28
N SER A 712 -20.87 -33.92 -56.62
CA SER A 712 -19.61 -33.44 -56.08
C SER A 712 -19.74 -33.09 -54.60
N LYS A 713 -20.82 -32.40 -54.19
CA LYS A 713 -21.14 -32.16 -52.76
C LYS A 713 -21.26 -33.48 -52.00
N ARG A 714 -21.96 -34.50 -52.53
CA ARG A 714 -22.12 -35.80 -51.83
C ARG A 714 -20.83 -36.63 -51.72
N ARG A 715 -19.88 -36.48 -52.67
CA ARG A 715 -18.52 -37.05 -52.56
C ARG A 715 -17.66 -36.27 -51.57
N ARG A 716 -17.73 -34.93 -51.58
CA ARG A 716 -17.08 -34.05 -50.61
C ARG A 716 -17.53 -34.36 -49.18
N LEU A 717 -18.83 -34.34 -48.88
CA LEU A 717 -19.39 -34.74 -47.57
C LEU A 717 -18.92 -36.13 -47.08
N ASN A 718 -18.84 -37.14 -47.96
CA ASN A 718 -18.34 -38.46 -47.56
C ASN A 718 -16.82 -38.49 -47.31
N ASN A 719 -16.05 -37.61 -47.95
CA ASN A 719 -14.63 -37.43 -47.67
C ASN A 719 -14.41 -36.57 -46.42
N GLU A 720 -15.17 -35.49 -46.23
CA GLU A 720 -15.20 -34.65 -45.03
C GLU A 720 -15.56 -35.45 -43.78
N VAL A 721 -16.57 -36.32 -43.84
CA VAL A 721 -16.91 -37.22 -42.72
C VAL A 721 -15.78 -38.23 -42.43
N LYS A 722 -14.99 -38.62 -43.44
CA LYS A 722 -13.79 -39.45 -43.24
C LYS A 722 -12.62 -38.64 -42.67
N THR A 723 -12.34 -37.44 -43.17
CA THR A 723 -11.26 -36.57 -42.68
C THR A 723 -11.57 -36.02 -41.29
N HIS A 724 -12.83 -35.71 -40.98
CA HIS A 724 -13.27 -35.40 -39.62
C HIS A 724 -13.12 -36.60 -38.68
N ARG A 725 -13.36 -37.83 -39.15
CA ARG A 725 -13.13 -39.04 -38.35
C ARG A 725 -11.64 -39.28 -38.09
N THR A 726 -10.77 -39.14 -39.09
CA THR A 726 -9.31 -39.30 -38.89
C THR A 726 -8.72 -38.13 -38.11
N SER A 727 -9.18 -36.89 -38.32
CA SER A 727 -8.81 -35.71 -37.53
C SER A 727 -9.25 -35.86 -36.07
N ARG A 728 -10.48 -36.30 -35.79
CA ARG A 728 -10.94 -36.62 -34.43
C ARG A 728 -10.13 -37.76 -33.79
N HIS A 729 -9.77 -38.79 -34.54
CA HIS A 729 -8.91 -39.87 -34.04
C HIS A 729 -7.52 -39.34 -33.67
N LYS A 730 -6.89 -38.57 -34.57
CA LYS A 730 -5.58 -37.94 -34.34
C LYS A 730 -5.61 -36.98 -33.14
N LYS A 731 -6.60 -36.08 -33.06
CA LYS A 731 -6.83 -35.18 -31.91
C LYS A 731 -7.06 -35.97 -30.60
N MET A 732 -7.71 -37.15 -30.65
CA MET A 732 -7.89 -38.04 -29.49
C MET A 732 -6.59 -38.75 -29.08
N GLU A 733 -5.79 -39.22 -30.04
CA GLU A 733 -4.47 -39.83 -29.78
C GLU A 733 -3.49 -38.80 -29.19
N GLN A 734 -3.47 -37.59 -29.73
CA GLN A 734 -2.66 -36.48 -29.22
C GLN A 734 -3.07 -36.09 -27.79
N ARG A 735 -4.38 -35.92 -27.52
CA ARG A 735 -4.90 -35.69 -26.16
C ARG A 735 -4.56 -36.83 -25.20
N LYS A 736 -4.62 -38.09 -25.65
CA LYS A 736 -4.24 -39.26 -24.83
C LYS A 736 -2.74 -39.25 -24.51
N LEU A 737 -1.90 -38.81 -25.44
CA LEU A 737 -0.46 -38.71 -25.28
C LEU A 737 -0.07 -37.58 -24.32
N LEU A 738 -0.74 -36.41 -24.41
CA LEU A 738 -0.61 -35.31 -23.45
C LEU A 738 -1.09 -35.70 -22.04
N ALA A 739 -2.23 -36.36 -21.92
CA ALA A 739 -2.68 -36.91 -20.64
C ALA A 739 -1.70 -37.95 -20.08
N GLY A 740 -1.07 -38.76 -20.94
CA GLY A 740 -0.04 -39.72 -20.59
C GLY A 740 1.24 -39.10 -20.02
N TYR A 741 1.57 -37.86 -20.40
CA TYR A 741 2.73 -37.13 -19.89
C TYR A 741 2.51 -36.72 -18.42
N TYR A 742 1.41 -36.04 -18.12
CA TYR A 742 1.12 -35.59 -16.75
C TYR A 742 0.75 -36.75 -15.79
N THR A 743 0.09 -37.81 -16.27
CA THR A 743 -0.25 -38.99 -15.45
C THR A 743 0.93 -39.93 -15.17
N ILE A 744 2.13 -39.63 -15.66
CA ILE A 744 3.30 -40.51 -15.53
C ILE A 744 3.83 -40.60 -14.08
N GLY A 745 3.47 -39.62 -13.25
CA GLY A 745 3.91 -39.44 -11.86
C GLY A 745 5.09 -38.47 -11.74
N SER A 746 5.20 -37.82 -10.59
CA SER A 746 6.29 -36.88 -10.27
C SER A 746 7.63 -37.58 -10.09
N TYR A 747 8.71 -36.92 -10.48
CA TYR A 747 10.10 -37.35 -10.32
C TYR A 747 11.04 -36.14 -10.34
N HIS A 748 12.34 -36.36 -10.22
CA HIS A 748 13.35 -35.30 -10.28
C HIS A 748 14.32 -35.51 -11.44
N ALA A 749 14.79 -34.40 -12.01
CA ALA A 749 15.90 -34.28 -12.95
C ALA A 749 17.20 -33.95 -12.20
N SER A 750 18.26 -33.65 -12.95
CA SER A 750 19.56 -33.16 -12.44
C SER A 750 19.39 -31.98 -11.46
N SER A 751 20.31 -31.88 -10.50
CA SER A 751 20.28 -30.82 -9.47
C SER A 751 20.48 -29.44 -10.08
N SER A 752 19.63 -28.48 -9.73
CA SER A 752 19.84 -27.06 -10.07
C SER A 752 21.20 -26.52 -9.58
N SER A 753 21.79 -27.10 -8.52
CA SER A 753 23.15 -26.76 -8.07
C SER A 753 24.24 -27.21 -9.06
N SER A 754 24.00 -28.29 -9.80
CA SER A 754 24.90 -28.78 -10.85
C SER A 754 24.82 -27.86 -12.07
N ILE A 755 23.59 -27.53 -12.50
CA ILE A 755 23.34 -26.64 -13.64
C ILE A 755 23.98 -25.26 -13.44
N VAL A 756 23.77 -24.65 -12.27
CA VAL A 756 24.38 -23.35 -11.92
C VAL A 756 25.90 -23.43 -11.85
N TYR A 757 26.45 -24.56 -11.41
CA TYR A 757 27.89 -24.78 -11.37
C TYR A 757 28.49 -24.98 -12.78
N GLU A 758 27.81 -25.70 -13.68
CA GLU A 758 28.25 -25.81 -15.06
C GLU A 758 28.25 -24.44 -15.75
N ILE A 759 27.20 -23.64 -15.57
CA ILE A 759 27.15 -22.25 -16.05
C ILE A 759 28.34 -21.43 -15.49
N ALA A 760 28.66 -21.57 -14.20
CA ALA A 760 29.82 -20.91 -13.60
C ALA A 760 31.15 -21.38 -14.21
N ASN A 761 31.27 -22.66 -14.57
CA ASN A 761 32.46 -23.24 -15.21
C ASN A 761 32.61 -22.77 -16.65
N GLN A 762 31.50 -22.72 -17.43
CA GLN A 762 31.46 -22.13 -18.77
C GLN A 762 31.86 -20.64 -18.76
N LEU A 763 31.45 -19.90 -17.73
CA LEU A 763 31.86 -18.51 -17.49
C LEU A 763 33.29 -18.35 -16.94
N SER A 764 34.02 -19.45 -16.70
CA SER A 764 35.35 -19.45 -16.06
C SER A 764 35.39 -18.77 -14.67
N LYS A 765 34.26 -18.79 -13.95
CA LYS A 765 34.09 -18.29 -12.57
C LYS A 765 33.96 -19.43 -11.55
N SER A 766 34.30 -20.66 -11.93
CA SER A 766 34.25 -21.85 -11.08
C SER A 766 35.38 -21.85 -10.05
N ASN A 767 35.01 -22.10 -8.79
CA ASN A 767 35.88 -22.08 -7.61
C ASN A 767 35.55 -23.28 -6.71
N ASN A 768 36.48 -23.66 -5.82
CA ASN A 768 36.26 -24.72 -4.83
C ASN A 768 34.99 -24.49 -3.96
N ASP A 769 34.61 -23.25 -3.65
CA ASP A 769 33.35 -23.00 -2.91
C ASP A 769 32.10 -23.34 -3.74
N LEU A 770 32.04 -22.92 -5.00
CA LEU A 770 30.92 -23.23 -5.89
C LEU A 770 30.86 -24.74 -6.18
N LEU A 771 32.00 -25.39 -6.34
CA LEU A 771 32.10 -26.84 -6.48
C LEU A 771 31.57 -27.57 -5.24
N TRP A 772 31.90 -27.09 -4.04
CA TRP A 772 31.37 -27.64 -2.79
C TRP A 772 29.84 -27.48 -2.68
N LEU A 773 29.29 -26.32 -3.08
CA LEU A 773 27.84 -26.11 -3.18
C LEU A 773 27.19 -27.04 -4.22
N ALA A 774 27.83 -27.25 -5.37
CA ALA A 774 27.36 -28.19 -6.39
C ALA A 774 27.28 -29.63 -5.86
N ILE A 775 28.38 -30.10 -5.25
CA ILE A 775 28.51 -31.40 -4.58
C ILE A 775 27.42 -31.59 -3.50
N THR A 776 27.19 -30.59 -2.65
CA THR A 776 26.21 -30.71 -1.54
C THR A 776 24.77 -30.80 -2.05
N GLY A 777 24.39 -30.07 -3.10
CA GLY A 777 23.08 -30.22 -3.73
C GLY A 777 22.88 -31.56 -4.45
N VAL A 778 23.89 -32.05 -5.17
CA VAL A 778 23.84 -33.36 -5.86
C VAL A 778 23.81 -34.52 -4.85
N THR A 779 24.58 -34.44 -3.76
CA THR A 779 24.54 -35.44 -2.68
C THR A 779 23.21 -35.40 -1.92
N ALA A 780 22.57 -34.23 -1.76
CA ALA A 780 21.22 -34.15 -1.21
C ALA A 780 20.20 -34.91 -2.06
N GLN A 781 20.21 -34.73 -3.39
CA GLN A 781 19.34 -35.52 -4.28
C GLN A 781 19.59 -37.03 -4.15
N TYR A 782 20.84 -37.46 -3.99
CA TYR A 782 21.19 -38.88 -3.85
C TYR A 782 20.69 -39.47 -2.53
N LEU A 783 20.95 -38.79 -1.40
CA LEU A 783 20.55 -39.26 -0.07
C LEU A 783 19.02 -39.34 0.12
N TYR A 784 18.26 -38.52 -0.59
CA TYR A 784 16.80 -38.53 -0.57
C TYR A 784 16.14 -39.42 -1.66
N GLU A 785 16.91 -40.29 -2.33
CA GLU A 785 16.45 -41.12 -3.47
C GLU A 785 15.73 -40.33 -4.58
N ARG A 786 16.20 -39.11 -4.88
CA ARG A 786 15.66 -38.24 -5.94
C ARG A 786 16.37 -38.44 -7.28
N ILE A 787 17.65 -38.84 -7.28
CA ILE A 787 18.48 -39.08 -8.47
C ILE A 787 19.01 -40.53 -8.49
N ASP A 788 19.12 -41.12 -9.67
CA ASP A 788 19.66 -42.47 -9.86
C ASP A 788 21.18 -42.52 -9.59
N THR A 789 21.67 -43.66 -9.09
CA THR A 789 23.09 -43.88 -8.78
C THR A 789 24.01 -43.66 -9.99
N ASN A 790 23.57 -44.00 -11.20
CA ASN A 790 24.36 -43.81 -12.42
C ASN A 790 24.60 -42.30 -12.69
N LYS A 791 23.54 -41.48 -12.66
CA LYS A 791 23.63 -40.02 -12.81
C LYS A 791 24.46 -39.39 -11.69
N TYR A 792 24.31 -39.87 -10.46
CA TYR A 792 25.14 -39.43 -9.33
C TYR A 792 26.64 -39.70 -9.56
N ILE A 793 26.99 -40.90 -10.05
CA ILE A 793 28.37 -41.28 -10.40
C ILE A 793 28.90 -40.47 -11.59
N GLU A 794 28.06 -40.08 -12.54
CA GLU A 794 28.44 -39.20 -13.66
C GLU A 794 28.84 -37.81 -13.16
N ASN A 795 28.02 -37.18 -12.32
CA ASN A 795 28.35 -35.88 -11.70
C ASN A 795 29.63 -35.96 -10.84
N ILE A 796 29.86 -37.07 -10.12
CA ILE A 796 31.09 -37.28 -9.36
C ILE A 796 32.33 -37.29 -10.24
N LYS A 797 32.28 -37.87 -11.45
CA LYS A 797 33.45 -37.88 -12.36
C LYS A 797 33.84 -36.46 -12.74
N ILE A 798 32.86 -35.62 -13.08
CA ILE A 798 33.06 -34.20 -13.42
C ILE A 798 33.66 -33.47 -12.21
N PHE A 799 33.04 -33.57 -11.03
CA PHE A 799 33.54 -32.92 -9.81
C PHE A 799 34.94 -33.44 -9.37
N ARG A 800 35.27 -34.70 -9.68
CA ARG A 800 36.61 -35.28 -9.45
C ARG A 800 37.69 -34.64 -10.33
N GLU A 801 37.37 -34.33 -11.58
CA GLU A 801 38.29 -33.65 -12.49
C GLU A 801 38.49 -32.18 -12.05
N ASP A 802 37.42 -31.48 -11.68
CA ASP A 802 37.48 -30.10 -11.19
C ASP A 802 38.18 -29.96 -9.83
N THR A 803 37.97 -30.87 -8.87
CA THR A 803 38.73 -30.85 -7.59
C THR A 803 40.23 -31.00 -7.82
N ALA A 804 40.66 -31.83 -8.77
CA ALA A 804 42.08 -31.94 -9.14
C ALA A 804 42.62 -30.67 -9.81
N ARG A 805 41.78 -29.94 -10.56
CA ARG A 805 42.11 -28.65 -11.19
C ARG A 805 42.26 -27.52 -10.17
N PHE A 806 41.44 -27.48 -9.11
CA PHE A 806 41.45 -26.38 -8.15
C PHE A 806 42.38 -26.59 -6.95
N ASN A 807 42.68 -27.82 -6.55
CA ASN A 807 43.56 -28.12 -5.41
C ASN A 807 45.07 -28.04 -5.74
N ILE A 808 45.47 -27.25 -6.74
CA ILE A 808 46.89 -27.13 -7.12
C ILE A 808 47.62 -26.30 -6.07
N ARG A 809 48.46 -26.97 -5.27
CA ARG A 809 49.40 -26.31 -4.35
C ARG A 809 50.61 -25.77 -5.13
N GLU A 810 50.83 -24.46 -5.13
CA GLU A 810 52.16 -23.93 -5.43
C GLU A 810 53.12 -24.35 -4.30
N ASP A 811 54.30 -24.88 -4.65
CA ASP A 811 55.37 -25.16 -3.68
C ASP A 811 55.90 -23.85 -3.07
N ARG A 812 55.25 -23.37 -2.01
CA ARG A 812 55.73 -22.29 -1.16
C ARG A 812 55.69 -22.65 0.32
N SER A 813 56.84 -22.48 0.94
CA SER A 813 57.15 -22.82 2.33
C SER A 813 56.58 -21.80 3.32
N THR A 814 55.25 -21.77 3.46
CA THR A 814 54.53 -21.04 4.52
C THR A 814 53.41 -21.93 5.04
N GLN A 815 53.49 -22.37 6.30
CA GLN A 815 52.45 -23.18 6.96
C GLN A 815 51.28 -22.32 7.46
N ASP A 816 50.84 -21.36 6.64
CA ASP A 816 49.78 -20.42 7.00
C ASP A 816 48.43 -20.90 6.44
N GLU A 817 47.64 -21.50 7.32
CA GLU A 817 46.17 -21.61 7.40
C GLU A 817 45.28 -21.44 6.13
N VAL A 818 45.61 -22.01 4.97
CA VAL A 818 44.65 -22.13 3.86
C VAL A 818 43.73 -23.35 4.03
N GLY A 819 42.76 -23.22 4.93
CA GLY A 819 41.64 -24.17 5.05
C GLY A 819 40.67 -24.06 3.87
N GLY A 820 40.23 -25.19 3.32
CA GLY A 820 39.19 -25.22 2.28
C GLY A 820 39.35 -26.25 1.16
N GLU A 821 40.42 -27.04 1.14
CA GLU A 821 40.64 -28.12 0.15
C GLU A 821 39.52 -29.18 0.19
N ILE A 822 39.15 -29.68 -0.98
CA ILE A 822 38.15 -30.75 -1.15
C ILE A 822 38.87 -32.05 -1.46
N VAL A 823 38.78 -33.03 -0.56
CA VAL A 823 39.41 -34.35 -0.72
C VAL A 823 38.37 -35.38 -1.15
N ILE A 824 38.68 -36.09 -2.24
CA ILE A 824 37.88 -37.19 -2.77
C ILE A 824 38.10 -38.44 -1.91
N GLY A 825 37.03 -39.14 -1.57
CA GLY A 825 37.11 -40.42 -0.86
C GLY A 825 35.80 -41.19 -0.93
N ASP A 826 35.82 -42.46 -0.51
CA ASP A 826 34.59 -43.23 -0.37
C ASP A 826 33.96 -42.92 0.99
N GLU A 827 32.67 -42.60 0.97
CA GLU A 827 31.87 -42.38 2.17
C GLU A 827 31.01 -43.62 2.44
N TYR A 828 30.83 -43.97 3.70
CA TYR A 828 29.97 -45.10 4.06
C TYR A 828 28.49 -44.69 4.02
N ARG A 829 27.59 -45.66 3.80
CA ARG A 829 26.14 -45.51 4.07
C ARG A 829 25.84 -45.46 5.60
N PHE A 830 26.76 -44.88 6.36
CA PHE A 830 26.74 -44.67 7.80
C PHE A 830 26.47 -43.20 8.09
N MET A 831 25.32 -42.88 8.67
CA MET A 831 24.93 -41.51 8.96
C MET A 831 25.85 -40.89 10.02
N LEU A 832 26.41 -39.71 9.74
CA LEU A 832 27.19 -38.90 10.68
C LEU A 832 28.39 -39.62 11.34
N LEU A 833 29.07 -40.52 10.61
CA LEU A 833 30.17 -41.35 11.15
C LEU A 833 31.24 -40.53 11.89
N ARG A 834 31.62 -39.35 11.38
CA ARG A 834 32.65 -38.50 11.97
C ARG A 834 32.22 -37.85 13.30
N HIS A 835 30.93 -37.78 13.58
CA HIS A 835 30.35 -37.10 14.74
C HIS A 835 29.77 -38.06 15.78
N TRP A 836 29.48 -39.30 15.38
CA TRP A 836 28.99 -40.36 16.24
C TRP A 836 30.08 -41.36 16.66
N SER A 837 29.70 -42.28 17.56
CA SER A 837 30.42 -43.55 17.69
C SER A 837 30.13 -44.46 16.50
N LEU A 838 31.08 -45.34 16.14
CA LEU A 838 30.88 -46.32 15.07
C LEU A 838 29.65 -47.21 15.34
N TYR A 839 29.41 -47.55 16.63
CA TYR A 839 28.24 -48.29 17.05
C TYR A 839 26.93 -47.55 16.74
N GLU A 840 26.79 -46.29 17.16
CA GLU A 840 25.55 -45.51 16.95
C GLU A 840 25.33 -45.22 15.47
N SER A 841 26.40 -44.85 14.74
CA SER A 841 26.34 -44.58 13.31
C SER A 841 25.86 -45.79 12.52
N MET A 842 26.35 -47.00 12.83
CA MET A 842 25.82 -48.23 12.25
C MET A 842 24.38 -48.52 12.71
N TYR A 843 24.06 -48.36 14.00
CA TYR A 843 22.75 -48.72 14.55
C TYR A 843 21.60 -47.86 14.00
N TYR A 844 21.83 -46.55 13.82
CA TYR A 844 20.81 -45.58 13.39
C TYR A 844 20.77 -45.35 11.87
N SER A 845 21.61 -46.01 11.07
CA SER A 845 21.60 -45.90 9.61
C SER A 845 20.58 -46.84 8.98
N SER A 846 19.75 -46.35 8.05
CA SER A 846 18.67 -47.14 7.44
C SER A 846 19.20 -48.40 6.73
N TYR A 847 20.31 -48.30 6.00
CA TYR A 847 20.92 -49.42 5.28
C TYR A 847 21.36 -50.56 6.22
N VAL A 848 22.04 -50.25 7.33
CA VAL A 848 22.51 -51.27 8.28
C VAL A 848 21.36 -51.79 9.16
N ALA A 849 20.47 -50.90 9.61
CA ALA A 849 19.31 -51.28 10.39
C ALA A 849 18.36 -52.22 9.61
N SER A 850 18.12 -51.92 8.32
CA SER A 850 17.30 -52.73 7.41
C SER A 850 17.90 -54.09 7.09
N THR A 851 19.21 -54.18 6.83
CA THR A 851 19.89 -55.43 6.46
C THR A 851 20.12 -56.37 7.64
N LEU A 852 20.52 -55.85 8.80
CA LEU A 852 20.77 -56.67 10.00
C LEU A 852 19.52 -56.93 10.84
N SER A 853 18.42 -56.24 10.55
CA SER A 853 17.13 -56.35 11.27
C SER A 853 17.17 -55.83 12.71
N LEU A 854 17.82 -54.68 12.93
CA LEU A 854 18.18 -54.18 14.27
C LEU A 854 17.00 -53.74 15.16
N TRP A 855 15.78 -53.62 14.62
CA TRP A 855 14.57 -53.34 15.43
C TRP A 855 14.10 -54.54 16.26
N ASN A 856 14.62 -55.75 16.01
CA ASN A 856 14.31 -56.94 16.80
C ASN A 856 15.37 -57.13 17.91
N ASP A 857 14.95 -57.12 19.18
CA ASP A 857 15.86 -57.28 20.34
C ASP A 857 16.76 -58.53 20.27
N THR A 858 16.25 -59.62 19.69
CA THR A 858 16.99 -60.88 19.46
C THR A 858 18.11 -60.74 18.44
N GLU A 859 17.95 -59.85 17.45
CA GLU A 859 18.84 -59.71 16.30
C GLU A 859 19.83 -58.54 16.47
N ASN A 860 19.65 -57.68 17.45
CA ASN A 860 20.61 -56.64 17.88
C ASN A 860 22.01 -57.25 18.17
N ASN A 861 22.05 -58.51 18.65
CA ASN A 861 23.28 -59.29 18.82
C ASN A 861 24.08 -59.55 17.53
N LYS A 862 23.48 -59.41 16.34
CA LYS A 862 24.20 -59.51 15.05
C LYS A 862 25.19 -58.36 14.88
N LEU A 863 24.84 -57.14 15.31
CA LEU A 863 25.74 -55.99 15.24
C LEU A 863 26.93 -56.16 16.21
N HIS A 864 26.69 -56.70 17.41
CA HIS A 864 27.78 -57.10 18.32
C HIS A 864 28.66 -58.21 17.72
N SER A 865 28.05 -59.17 17.01
CA SER A 865 28.77 -60.24 16.31
C SER A 865 29.60 -59.69 15.13
N PHE A 866 29.12 -58.67 14.43
CA PHE A 866 29.87 -57.97 13.38
C PHE A 866 31.15 -57.32 13.94
N PHE A 867 31.04 -56.56 15.04
CA PHE A 867 32.21 -55.99 15.71
C PHE A 867 33.18 -57.05 16.25
N ALA A 868 32.66 -58.17 16.78
CA ALA A 868 33.48 -59.29 17.24
C ALA A 868 34.23 -59.98 16.08
N LEU A 869 33.60 -60.14 14.91
CA LEU A 869 34.23 -60.70 13.70
C LEU A 869 35.31 -59.79 13.12
N MET A 870 35.13 -58.46 13.18
CA MET A 870 36.19 -57.49 12.83
C MET A 870 37.33 -57.43 13.86
N GLY A 871 37.15 -58.03 15.04
CA GLY A 871 38.15 -58.04 16.12
C GLY A 871 38.22 -56.75 16.93
N PHE A 872 37.17 -55.92 16.91
CA PHE A 872 37.12 -54.65 17.64
C PHE A 872 36.42 -54.81 19.00
N ARG A 873 36.92 -54.11 20.03
CA ARG A 873 36.26 -54.10 21.35
C ARG A 873 35.03 -53.21 21.29
N LEU A 874 33.91 -53.66 21.86
CA LEU A 874 32.66 -52.92 21.87
C LEU A 874 32.81 -51.52 22.50
N ASP A 875 33.65 -51.38 23.52
CA ASP A 875 33.92 -50.10 24.19
C ASP A 875 34.63 -49.10 23.25
N GLN A 876 35.54 -49.58 22.39
CA GLN A 876 36.19 -48.76 21.36
C GLN A 876 35.19 -48.38 20.26
N CYS A 877 34.30 -49.29 19.85
CA CYS A 877 33.24 -48.99 18.88
C CYS A 877 32.19 -47.99 19.41
N ARG A 878 32.08 -47.82 20.74
CA ARG A 878 31.23 -46.82 21.41
C ARG A 878 31.92 -45.49 21.68
N GLN A 879 33.21 -45.38 21.41
CA GLN A 879 33.93 -44.11 21.45
C GLN A 879 33.56 -43.27 20.22
N ILE A 880 33.46 -41.94 20.38
CA ILE A 880 33.26 -41.00 19.27
C ILE A 880 34.39 -41.20 18.25
N TYR A 881 34.04 -41.26 16.96
CA TYR A 881 34.97 -41.58 15.88
C TYR A 881 36.23 -40.71 15.88
N THR A 882 36.10 -39.39 16.10
CA THR A 882 37.27 -38.48 16.19
C THR A 882 38.29 -38.95 17.24
N HIS A 883 37.83 -39.42 18.40
CA HIS A 883 38.69 -39.86 19.51
C HIS A 883 39.13 -41.33 19.43
N MET A 884 38.58 -42.13 18.52
CA MET A 884 38.94 -43.53 18.34
C MET A 884 40.41 -43.71 17.92
N ASP A 885 41.06 -44.75 18.43
CA ASP A 885 42.48 -45.08 18.15
C ASP A 885 42.79 -45.09 16.64
N ILE A 886 43.93 -44.52 16.24
CA ILE A 886 44.29 -44.39 14.82
C ILE A 886 44.47 -45.75 14.13
N ASP A 887 45.11 -46.70 14.82
CA ASP A 887 45.25 -48.09 14.40
C ASP A 887 43.89 -48.77 14.10
N LEU A 888 42.78 -48.33 14.71
CA LEU A 888 41.45 -48.86 14.41
C LEU A 888 40.88 -48.24 13.15
N LYS A 889 41.04 -46.92 12.96
CA LYS A 889 40.60 -46.20 11.76
C LYS A 889 41.28 -46.74 10.51
N ASP A 890 42.60 -46.91 10.55
CA ASP A 890 43.39 -47.39 9.42
C ASP A 890 43.02 -48.84 9.02
N ARG A 891 42.60 -49.67 9.99
CA ARG A 891 42.13 -51.04 9.74
C ARG A 891 40.63 -51.14 9.48
N LEU A 892 39.84 -50.09 9.75
CA LEU A 892 38.38 -50.12 9.68
C LEU A 892 37.90 -50.48 8.29
N GLN A 893 38.46 -49.83 7.26
CA GLN A 893 38.07 -50.06 5.87
C GLN A 893 38.30 -51.51 5.45
N THR A 894 39.53 -52.01 5.61
CA THR A 894 39.88 -53.40 5.23
C THR A 894 39.03 -54.42 6.00
N LYS A 895 38.74 -54.19 7.29
CA LYS A 895 37.93 -55.10 8.10
C LYS A 895 36.44 -55.06 7.76
N ILE A 896 35.92 -53.91 7.37
CA ILE A 896 34.56 -53.80 6.81
C ILE A 896 34.49 -54.58 5.49
N GLU A 897 35.42 -54.36 4.57
CA GLU A 897 35.44 -55.04 3.26
C GLU A 897 35.55 -56.57 3.39
N GLU A 898 36.33 -57.07 4.36
CA GLU A 898 36.43 -58.51 4.67
C GLU A 898 35.12 -59.10 5.24
N VAL A 899 34.46 -58.41 6.19
CA VAL A 899 33.39 -59.01 7.02
C VAL A 899 31.98 -58.67 6.50
N ALA A 900 31.78 -57.50 5.89
CA ALA A 900 30.47 -57.01 5.46
C ALA A 900 29.73 -57.96 4.49
N PRO A 901 30.36 -58.60 3.48
CA PRO A 901 29.68 -59.53 2.59
C PRO A 901 29.06 -60.73 3.31
N HIS A 902 29.66 -61.19 4.42
CA HIS A 902 29.15 -62.33 5.19
C HIS A 902 27.82 -62.04 5.91
N LEU A 903 27.48 -60.77 6.13
CA LEU A 903 26.20 -60.35 6.70
C LEU A 903 25.23 -59.74 5.67
N GLY A 904 25.52 -59.85 4.37
CA GLY A 904 24.70 -59.28 3.31
C GLY A 904 24.87 -57.76 3.11
N LEU A 905 25.90 -57.15 3.71
CA LEU A 905 26.25 -55.75 3.54
C LEU A 905 27.17 -55.60 2.31
N THR A 906 26.61 -55.71 1.10
CA THR A 906 27.39 -55.76 -0.15
C THR A 906 27.67 -54.40 -0.79
N GLU A 907 27.00 -53.33 -0.36
CA GLU A 907 27.11 -51.98 -0.93
C GLU A 907 27.21 -50.95 0.20
N LEU A 908 28.26 -51.05 1.02
CA LEU A 908 28.36 -50.30 2.26
C LEU A 908 28.98 -48.90 2.08
N SER A 909 29.64 -48.63 0.95
CA SER A 909 30.23 -47.33 0.60
C SER A 909 29.74 -46.82 -0.77
N TYR A 910 29.93 -45.51 -0.99
CA TYR A 910 29.71 -44.82 -2.26
C TYR A 910 30.75 -43.69 -2.40
N PRO A 911 31.19 -43.34 -3.61
CA PRO A 911 32.15 -42.25 -3.80
C PRO A 911 31.54 -40.92 -3.37
N SER A 912 32.34 -40.08 -2.71
CA SER A 912 31.92 -38.77 -2.21
C SER A 912 33.11 -37.83 -2.00
N PHE A 913 32.87 -36.73 -1.29
CA PHE A 913 33.84 -35.69 -1.03
C PHE A 913 33.80 -35.26 0.43
N THR A 914 34.96 -34.89 0.95
CA THR A 914 35.15 -34.30 2.27
C THR A 914 35.85 -32.95 2.14
N ARG A 915 35.54 -32.02 3.04
CA ARG A 915 36.14 -30.69 3.06
C ARG A 915 36.67 -30.34 4.44
N THR A 916 37.87 -29.78 4.49
CA THR A 916 38.46 -29.23 5.70
C THR A 916 38.09 -27.75 5.80
N TYR A 917 37.50 -27.34 6.92
CA TYR A 917 37.17 -25.92 7.16
C TYR A 917 38.30 -25.26 7.94
N ASN A 918 38.64 -25.83 9.10
CA ASN A 918 39.76 -25.44 9.96
C ASN A 918 40.59 -26.70 10.27
N ASN A 919 41.77 -26.54 10.88
CA ASN A 919 42.62 -27.65 11.35
C ASN A 919 41.93 -28.65 12.32
N THR A 920 40.74 -28.32 12.82
CA THR A 920 39.96 -29.10 13.79
C THR A 920 38.65 -29.67 13.25
N CYS A 921 38.19 -29.27 12.06
CA CYS A 921 36.85 -29.63 11.55
C CYS A 921 36.88 -30.09 10.09
N THR A 922 36.54 -31.36 9.89
CA THR A 922 36.39 -31.99 8.58
C THR A 922 34.95 -32.50 8.43
N LEU A 923 34.30 -32.15 7.32
CA LEU A 923 32.90 -32.51 7.04
C LEU A 923 32.83 -33.30 5.73
N SER A 924 32.09 -34.40 5.70
CA SER A 924 31.68 -34.99 4.42
C SER A 924 30.52 -34.17 3.81
N ALA A 925 30.33 -34.32 2.49
CA ALA A 925 29.18 -33.72 1.83
C ALA A 925 27.86 -34.22 2.44
N SER A 926 27.79 -35.49 2.84
CA SER A 926 26.62 -36.07 3.51
C SER A 926 26.37 -35.49 4.91
N ASP A 927 27.43 -35.28 5.70
CA ASP A 927 27.34 -34.65 7.03
C ASP A 927 26.71 -33.25 6.91
N MET A 928 27.12 -32.47 5.91
CA MET A 928 26.55 -31.14 5.67
C MET A 928 25.07 -31.21 5.25
N VAL A 929 24.69 -32.09 4.32
CA VAL A 929 23.28 -32.26 3.92
C VAL A 929 22.40 -32.59 5.12
N PHE A 930 22.84 -33.53 5.97
CA PHE A 930 22.11 -33.89 7.19
C PHE A 930 22.04 -32.75 8.20
N ALA A 931 23.09 -31.93 8.32
CA ALA A 931 23.12 -30.76 9.19
C ALA A 931 22.17 -29.64 8.73
N LEU A 932 22.22 -29.28 7.44
CA LEU A 932 21.36 -28.25 6.85
C LEU A 932 19.89 -28.67 6.88
N SER A 933 19.60 -29.93 6.55
CA SER A 933 18.24 -30.48 6.67
C SER A 933 17.70 -30.35 8.09
N ALA A 934 18.54 -30.63 9.09
CA ALA A 934 18.17 -30.54 10.51
C ALA A 934 17.95 -29.09 10.99
N ILE A 935 18.74 -28.12 10.48
CA ILE A 935 18.51 -26.69 10.74
C ILE A 935 17.18 -26.24 10.14
N LEU A 936 16.89 -26.64 8.89
CA LEU A 936 15.63 -26.29 8.22
C LEU A 936 14.41 -26.92 8.92
N GLU A 937 14.50 -28.19 9.35
CA GLU A 937 13.35 -28.91 9.90
C GLU A 937 13.03 -28.60 11.38
N THR A 938 14.00 -28.14 12.17
CA THR A 938 13.82 -28.03 13.63
C THR A 938 13.21 -26.70 14.07
N SER A 939 11.98 -26.74 14.56
CA SER A 939 11.34 -25.58 15.20
C SER A 939 12.04 -25.17 16.50
N PRO A 940 11.96 -23.89 16.93
CA PRO A 940 12.55 -23.44 18.20
C PRO A 940 12.02 -24.21 19.42
N THR A 941 10.75 -24.62 19.40
CA THR A 941 10.13 -25.41 20.46
C THR A 941 10.67 -26.85 20.51
N THR A 942 10.93 -27.46 19.35
CA THR A 942 11.55 -28.78 19.26
C THR A 942 13.03 -28.74 19.66
N ALA A 943 13.79 -27.72 19.26
CA ALA A 943 15.17 -27.52 19.72
C ALA A 943 15.25 -27.39 21.25
N ALA A 944 14.36 -26.60 21.86
CA ALA A 944 14.28 -26.46 23.32
C ALA A 944 13.95 -27.78 24.03
N ARG A 945 13.05 -28.61 23.46
CA ARG A 945 12.73 -29.95 23.98
C ARG A 945 13.93 -30.91 23.91
N LEU A 946 14.79 -30.76 22.91
CA LEU A 946 16.06 -31.50 22.78
C LEU A 946 17.16 -31.03 23.76
N GLY A 947 16.89 -30.03 24.61
CA GLY A 947 17.91 -29.43 25.48
C GLY A 947 18.95 -28.61 24.73
N LEU A 948 18.72 -28.31 23.45
CA LEU A 948 19.61 -27.55 22.58
C LEU A 948 19.10 -26.11 22.51
N GLY A 949 19.86 -25.18 23.10
CA GLY A 949 19.53 -23.75 23.05
C GLY A 949 19.60 -23.21 21.62
N THR A 950 18.75 -22.23 21.29
CA THR A 950 18.81 -21.54 19.99
C THR A 950 20.17 -20.88 19.81
N SER A 951 20.86 -21.21 18.72
CA SER A 951 22.28 -20.88 18.49
C SER A 951 22.62 -19.39 18.30
N MET A 952 21.68 -18.45 18.50
CA MET A 952 21.92 -17.00 18.35
C MET A 952 21.25 -16.18 19.45
N LYS A 953 21.91 -15.07 19.82
CA LYS A 953 21.36 -14.02 20.69
C LYS A 953 20.25 -13.29 19.92
N GLY A 954 19.01 -13.38 20.40
CA GLY A 954 17.84 -12.85 19.67
C GLY A 954 17.72 -11.33 19.66
N LYS A 955 18.55 -10.63 18.88
CA LYS A 955 18.38 -9.19 18.57
C LYS A 955 18.29 -8.89 17.08
N ASP A 956 19.01 -9.63 16.24
CA ASP A 956 19.23 -9.21 14.84
C ASP A 956 18.01 -9.46 13.92
N TRP A 957 17.14 -10.41 14.28
CA TRP A 957 15.98 -10.81 13.47
C TRP A 957 14.69 -10.02 13.74
N GLN A 958 14.70 -9.09 14.70
CA GLN A 958 13.50 -8.33 15.08
C GLN A 958 13.06 -7.34 13.98
N TYR A 959 14.00 -6.90 13.13
CA TYR A 959 13.76 -5.97 12.02
C TYR A 959 13.13 -6.58 10.76
N VAL A 960 13.13 -7.91 10.60
CA VAL A 960 12.44 -8.59 9.48
C VAL A 960 10.91 -8.70 9.74
N VAL A 961 10.44 -8.13 10.86
CA VAL A 961 9.04 -8.23 11.30
C VAL A 961 8.20 -7.00 10.92
N GLU A 962 8.82 -5.83 10.79
CA GLU A 962 8.17 -4.53 10.51
C GLU A 962 7.79 -4.39 9.02
N ALA A 963 6.66 -5.02 8.66
CA ALA A 963 5.94 -4.74 7.43
C ALA A 963 4.47 -4.44 7.77
N ASP A 964 4.05 -3.19 7.56
CA ASP A 964 2.76 -2.65 7.96
C ASP A 964 1.56 -3.24 7.19
N THR A 965 0.87 -4.22 7.77
CA THR A 965 -0.61 -4.34 7.69
C THR A 965 -1.18 -5.03 8.93
N PRO A 966 -2.27 -4.53 9.57
CA PRO A 966 -2.94 -5.21 10.68
C PRO A 966 -3.75 -6.47 10.27
N ASP A 967 -4.01 -6.66 8.98
CA ASP A 967 -4.85 -7.73 8.45
C ASP A 967 -4.02 -8.86 7.84
N GLU A 968 -3.69 -9.90 8.63
CA GLU A 968 -3.59 -11.29 8.14
C GLU A 968 -3.47 -12.31 9.30
N VAL A 969 -4.18 -13.44 9.19
CA VAL A 969 -4.46 -14.39 10.28
C VAL A 969 -3.30 -15.39 10.54
N TYR A 970 -2.04 -14.98 10.33
CA TYR A 970 -0.87 -15.85 10.54
C TYR A 970 -0.09 -15.48 11.80
N SER A 971 -0.18 -16.36 12.80
CA SER A 971 0.50 -16.31 14.11
C SER A 971 2.02 -16.08 14.01
N GLU A 972 2.63 -15.55 15.08
CA GLU A 972 4.08 -15.50 15.31
C GLU A 972 4.77 -16.86 15.03
N SER A 973 4.05 -17.97 15.20
CA SER A 973 4.47 -19.34 14.85
C SER A 973 4.96 -19.50 13.41
N HIS A 974 4.56 -18.65 12.45
CA HIS A 974 4.83 -18.87 11.02
C HIS A 974 6.14 -18.27 10.48
N ARG A 975 6.97 -17.58 11.28
CA ARG A 975 8.23 -16.96 10.78
C ARG A 975 9.53 -17.66 11.21
N TRP A 976 9.48 -18.77 11.95
CA TRP A 976 10.71 -19.49 12.35
C TRP A 976 11.38 -20.24 11.18
N TRP A 977 10.61 -20.80 10.23
CA TRP A 977 11.18 -21.50 9.07
C TRP A 977 11.97 -20.54 8.18
N LEU A 978 11.51 -19.29 8.03
CA LEU A 978 12.20 -18.23 7.30
C LEU A 978 13.54 -17.86 7.98
N ARG A 979 13.54 -17.73 9.31
CA ARG A 979 14.78 -17.54 10.08
C ARG A 979 15.73 -18.73 9.90
N ASN A 980 15.21 -19.96 9.95
CA ASN A 980 16.02 -21.16 9.77
C ASN A 980 16.55 -21.30 8.33
N PHE A 981 15.83 -20.82 7.31
CA PHE A 981 16.33 -20.73 5.93
C PHE A 981 17.57 -19.84 5.85
N TYR A 982 17.50 -18.61 6.37
CA TYR A 982 18.68 -17.73 6.38
C TYR A 982 19.80 -18.27 7.27
N GLN A 983 19.49 -18.88 8.42
CA GLN A 983 20.49 -19.53 9.26
C GLN A 983 21.19 -20.70 8.53
N ALA A 984 20.48 -21.49 7.74
CA ALA A 984 21.06 -22.56 6.93
C ALA A 984 21.86 -22.03 5.73
N HIS A 985 21.38 -20.95 5.10
CA HIS A 985 22.10 -20.24 4.04
C HIS A 985 23.43 -19.66 4.55
N ASP A 986 23.42 -18.95 5.68
CA ASP A 986 24.61 -18.32 6.24
C ASP A 986 25.61 -19.35 6.79
N ALA A 987 25.14 -20.52 7.22
CA ALA A 987 25.97 -21.65 7.60
C ALA A 987 26.78 -22.26 6.44
N LEU A 988 26.43 -21.98 5.17
CA LEU A 988 27.24 -22.40 4.02
C LEU A 988 28.55 -21.61 3.91
N ASN A 989 28.63 -20.43 4.55
CA ASN A 989 29.82 -19.58 4.53
C ASN A 989 30.94 -20.18 5.38
N ARG A 990 32.19 -20.10 4.89
CA ARG A 990 33.38 -20.67 5.57
C ARG A 990 33.56 -20.17 7.01
N SER A 991 33.05 -18.98 7.34
CA SER A 991 33.27 -18.28 8.61
C SER A 991 32.49 -18.80 9.82
N THR A 992 31.47 -19.66 9.65
CA THR A 992 30.57 -20.05 10.76
C THR A 992 30.36 -21.57 10.95
N PRO A 993 31.44 -22.37 11.12
CA PRO A 993 31.33 -23.83 11.29
C PRO A 993 30.48 -24.25 12.51
N ASP A 994 30.39 -23.40 13.55
CA ASP A 994 29.57 -23.64 14.73
C ASP A 994 28.09 -23.88 14.42
N VAL A 995 27.55 -23.21 13.39
CA VAL A 995 26.14 -23.37 13.00
C VAL A 995 25.91 -24.73 12.35
N ILE A 996 26.84 -25.21 11.52
CA ILE A 996 26.80 -26.57 10.97
C ILE A 996 26.95 -27.60 12.10
N LEU A 997 27.88 -27.41 13.04
CA LEU A 997 28.06 -28.31 14.19
C LEU A 997 26.81 -28.38 15.09
N TYR A 998 26.08 -27.27 15.23
CA TYR A 998 24.75 -27.27 15.86
C TYR A 998 23.73 -28.07 15.05
N GLY A 999 23.68 -27.88 13.72
CA GLY A 999 22.84 -28.68 12.80
C GLY A 999 23.12 -30.18 12.86
N ILE A 1000 24.38 -30.59 12.98
CA ILE A 1000 24.79 -31.99 13.16
C ILE A 1000 24.18 -32.57 14.44
N ARG A 1001 24.26 -31.85 15.57
CA ARG A 1001 23.66 -32.29 16.85
C ARG A 1001 22.15 -32.44 16.76
N LEU A 1002 21.47 -31.50 16.08
CA LEU A 1002 20.04 -31.64 15.79
C LEU A 1002 19.76 -32.90 14.96
N SER A 1003 20.53 -33.13 13.89
CA SER A 1003 20.33 -34.25 12.98
C SER A 1003 20.56 -35.63 13.63
N MET A 1004 21.50 -35.70 14.59
CA MET A 1004 21.72 -36.87 15.44
C MET A 1004 20.47 -37.20 16.26
N GLU A 1005 19.88 -36.20 16.94
CA GLU A 1005 18.69 -36.43 17.76
C GLU A 1005 17.43 -36.69 16.92
N THR A 1006 17.23 -36.00 15.79
CA THR A 1006 16.10 -36.30 14.89
C THR A 1006 16.21 -37.70 14.28
N GLN A 1007 17.42 -38.20 13.96
CA GLN A 1007 17.59 -39.58 13.51
C GLN A 1007 17.31 -40.61 14.61
N LYS A 1008 17.75 -40.37 15.85
CA LYS A 1008 17.45 -41.26 16.99
C LYS A 1008 15.93 -41.42 17.17
N ALA A 1009 15.20 -40.30 17.11
CA ALA A 1009 13.74 -40.29 17.15
C ALA A 1009 13.12 -41.06 15.98
N ILE A 1010 13.54 -40.80 14.74
CA ILE A 1010 13.05 -41.50 13.54
C ILE A 1010 13.26 -43.02 13.65
N ALA A 1011 14.48 -43.46 13.96
CA ALA A 1011 14.82 -44.89 14.05
C ALA A 1011 14.07 -45.59 15.19
N SER A 1012 13.92 -44.93 16.35
CA SER A 1012 13.09 -45.40 17.47
C SER A 1012 11.63 -45.57 17.04
N HIS A 1013 11.07 -44.55 16.38
CA HIS A 1013 9.68 -44.55 15.95
C HIS A 1013 9.39 -45.64 14.91
N VAL A 1014 10.24 -45.79 13.88
CA VAL A 1014 10.07 -46.84 12.86
C VAL A 1014 10.20 -48.24 13.48
N SER A 1015 11.18 -48.44 14.37
CA SER A 1015 11.36 -49.72 15.08
C SER A 1015 10.12 -50.09 15.92
N ALA A 1016 9.53 -49.11 16.61
CA ALA A 1016 8.30 -49.30 17.36
C ALA A 1016 7.09 -49.58 16.45
N ALA A 1017 6.90 -48.80 15.39
CA ALA A 1017 5.80 -48.94 14.44
C ALA A 1017 5.81 -50.30 13.70
N ILE A 1018 6.99 -50.80 13.34
CA ILE A 1018 7.16 -52.12 12.71
C ILE A 1018 6.89 -53.24 13.72
N SER A 1019 7.48 -53.16 14.92
CA SER A 1019 7.31 -54.17 15.97
C SER A 1019 5.85 -54.31 16.41
N ARG A 1020 5.14 -53.20 16.52
CA ARG A 1020 3.69 -53.13 16.85
C ARG A 1020 2.77 -53.38 15.65
N ARG A 1021 3.32 -53.48 14.43
CA ARG A 1021 2.59 -53.64 13.16
C ARG A 1021 1.56 -52.53 12.90
N GLU A 1022 1.93 -51.28 13.19
CA GLU A 1022 1.07 -50.10 13.02
C GLU A 1022 0.86 -49.72 11.53
N PHE A 1023 1.75 -50.16 10.63
CA PHE A 1023 1.60 -50.01 9.18
C PHE A 1023 0.39 -50.78 8.64
N ARG A 1024 -0.62 -50.04 8.16
CA ARG A 1024 -1.80 -50.60 7.49
C ARG A 1024 -1.45 -50.96 6.04
N MET A 1025 -1.76 -52.19 5.66
CA MET A 1025 -1.47 -52.73 4.33
C MET A 1025 -2.72 -52.67 3.43
N TYR A 1026 -2.63 -51.97 2.30
CA TYR A 1026 -3.63 -51.99 1.23
C TYR A 1026 -3.03 -52.60 -0.05
N PRO A 1027 -3.83 -52.98 -1.06
CA PRO A 1027 -3.33 -53.66 -2.26
C PRO A 1027 -2.31 -52.85 -3.08
N SER A 1028 -2.49 -51.52 -3.15
CA SER A 1028 -1.61 -50.62 -3.93
C SER A 1028 -0.58 -49.86 -3.07
N PHE A 1029 -0.81 -49.69 -1.76
CA PHE A 1029 0.05 -48.87 -0.89
C PHE A 1029 0.04 -49.30 0.58
N ARG A 1030 1.03 -48.82 1.34
CA ARG A 1030 1.13 -48.91 2.79
C ARG A 1030 0.79 -47.56 3.42
N TYR A 1031 0.19 -47.57 4.61
CA TYR A 1031 -0.25 -46.35 5.29
C TYR A 1031 0.11 -46.39 6.79
N LEU A 1032 0.80 -45.36 7.28
CA LEU A 1032 1.05 -45.13 8.71
C LEU A 1032 0.38 -43.82 9.14
N LEU A 1033 -0.24 -43.84 10.32
CA LEU A 1033 -0.88 -42.68 10.92
C LEU A 1033 -0.29 -42.42 12.31
N ILE A 1034 0.39 -41.30 12.45
CA ILE A 1034 1.12 -40.88 13.66
C ILE A 1034 0.27 -39.80 14.35
N ASN A 1035 -0.51 -40.23 15.35
CA ASN A 1035 -1.46 -39.38 16.08
C ASN A 1035 -0.93 -38.81 17.41
N GLY A 1036 0.29 -39.16 17.82
CA GLY A 1036 0.83 -38.81 19.13
C GLY A 1036 2.14 -39.53 19.45
N GLY A 1037 2.90 -38.97 20.38
CA GLY A 1037 4.17 -39.52 20.88
C GLY A 1037 5.09 -38.42 21.40
N PRO A 1038 6.13 -38.75 22.20
CA PRO A 1038 7.11 -37.77 22.67
C PRO A 1038 7.82 -37.06 21.49
N ASP A 1039 8.04 -37.81 20.41
CA ASP A 1039 8.80 -37.37 19.23
C ASP A 1039 7.93 -36.70 18.15
N LEU A 1040 6.61 -36.54 18.37
CA LEU A 1040 5.68 -36.01 17.35
C LEU A 1040 6.15 -34.64 16.81
N ALA A 1041 6.64 -33.76 17.69
CA ALA A 1041 7.13 -32.43 17.34
C ALA A 1041 8.41 -32.41 16.47
N MET A 1042 9.11 -33.54 16.34
CA MET A 1042 10.21 -33.71 15.38
C MET A 1042 9.69 -34.18 14.01
N LEU A 1043 8.56 -34.89 13.97
CA LEU A 1043 7.97 -35.48 12.78
C LEU A 1043 6.90 -34.58 12.11
N GLN A 1044 6.67 -33.38 12.66
CA GLN A 1044 5.76 -32.37 12.11
C GLN A 1044 6.32 -31.62 10.89
N HIS A 1045 7.62 -31.75 10.58
CA HIS A 1045 8.22 -31.16 9.37
C HIS A 1045 8.28 -32.18 8.22
N PRO A 1046 8.02 -31.79 6.95
CA PRO A 1046 8.00 -32.74 5.83
C PRO A 1046 9.32 -33.47 5.57
N LEU A 1047 10.47 -32.83 5.78
CA LEU A 1047 11.78 -33.48 5.58
C LEU A 1047 12.01 -34.63 6.59
N ALA A 1048 11.70 -34.42 7.87
CA ALA A 1048 11.77 -35.46 8.89
C ALA A 1048 10.84 -36.64 8.56
N LEU A 1049 9.64 -36.35 8.03
CA LEU A 1049 8.70 -37.38 7.60
C LEU A 1049 9.15 -38.10 6.31
N GLN A 1050 9.82 -37.41 5.37
CA GLN A 1050 10.49 -38.04 4.22
C GLN A 1050 11.63 -38.97 4.67
N ARG A 1051 12.46 -38.57 5.65
CA ARG A 1051 13.49 -39.43 6.26
C ARG A 1051 12.89 -40.67 6.92
N LEU A 1052 11.76 -40.53 7.63
CA LEU A 1052 11.00 -41.66 8.18
C LEU A 1052 10.47 -42.58 7.08
N ALA A 1053 10.02 -42.03 5.95
CA ALA A 1053 9.56 -42.79 4.78
C ALA A 1053 10.69 -43.61 4.14
N LEU A 1054 11.87 -43.01 3.95
CA LEU A 1054 13.07 -43.66 3.43
C LEU A 1054 13.51 -44.81 4.34
N PHE A 1055 13.65 -44.57 5.64
CA PHE A 1055 14.03 -45.61 6.62
C PHE A 1055 13.02 -46.77 6.64
N SER A 1056 11.73 -46.47 6.60
CA SER A 1056 10.66 -47.48 6.52
C SER A 1056 10.68 -48.24 5.19
N SER A 1057 10.98 -47.55 4.09
CA SER A 1057 11.11 -48.11 2.75
C SER A 1057 12.24 -49.11 2.65
N ASP A 1058 13.41 -48.81 3.23
CA ASP A 1058 14.57 -49.72 3.24
C ASP A 1058 14.26 -51.04 3.95
N ILE A 1059 13.58 -50.99 5.10
CA ILE A 1059 13.17 -52.20 5.82
C ILE A 1059 12.19 -53.03 4.98
N TYR A 1060 11.23 -52.40 4.32
CA TYR A 1060 10.30 -53.10 3.43
C TYR A 1060 10.92 -53.54 2.09
N ARG A 1061 12.02 -52.91 1.65
CA ARG A 1061 12.81 -53.31 0.48
C ARG A 1061 13.54 -54.62 0.76
N MET A 1062 14.11 -54.79 1.96
CA MET A 1062 14.85 -56.00 2.36
C MET A 1062 13.94 -57.14 2.86
N HIS A 1063 12.91 -56.84 3.67
CA HIS A 1063 12.09 -57.86 4.34
C HIS A 1063 10.64 -57.95 3.86
N GLY A 1064 10.19 -57.03 2.99
CA GLY A 1064 8.83 -57.01 2.48
C GLY A 1064 8.61 -57.99 1.33
N LYS A 1065 7.43 -58.64 1.29
CA LYS A 1065 7.02 -59.54 0.19
C LYS A 1065 6.95 -58.87 -1.19
N ARG A 1066 6.77 -57.54 -1.21
CA ARG A 1066 6.68 -56.70 -2.41
C ARG A 1066 7.03 -55.28 -2.00
N GLN A 1067 7.79 -54.56 -2.82
CA GLN A 1067 7.96 -53.13 -2.60
C GLN A 1067 6.70 -52.36 -3.07
N MET A 1068 6.11 -51.62 -2.15
CA MET A 1068 4.88 -50.85 -2.34
C MET A 1068 5.10 -49.45 -1.76
N PRO A 1069 4.53 -48.41 -2.37
CA PRO A 1069 4.66 -47.04 -1.87
C PRO A 1069 4.07 -46.88 -0.47
N LEU A 1070 4.53 -45.84 0.21
CA LEU A 1070 4.21 -45.47 1.58
C LEU A 1070 3.45 -44.14 1.58
N ILE A 1071 2.42 -44.06 2.41
CA ILE A 1071 1.76 -42.82 2.79
C ILE A 1071 1.93 -42.68 4.30
N LEU A 1072 2.51 -41.57 4.73
CA LEU A 1072 2.68 -41.22 6.13
C LEU A 1072 1.81 -40.01 6.43
N ALA A 1073 1.07 -40.04 7.53
CA ALA A 1073 0.30 -38.89 8.01
C ALA A 1073 0.68 -38.59 9.47
N THR A 1074 1.13 -37.37 9.75
CA THR A 1074 1.45 -36.88 11.12
C THR A 1074 0.45 -35.82 11.55
N LEU A 1075 -0.04 -35.92 12.78
CA LEU A 1075 -0.94 -34.92 13.35
C LEU A 1075 -0.17 -33.63 13.68
N ASP A 1076 -0.63 -32.52 13.09
CA ASP A 1076 -0.34 -31.19 13.58
C ASP A 1076 -1.44 -30.77 14.57
N GLU A 1077 -1.05 -30.60 15.83
CA GLU A 1077 -1.93 -30.23 16.93
C GLU A 1077 -2.33 -28.75 16.89
N GLU A 1078 -1.53 -27.87 16.27
CA GLU A 1078 -1.81 -26.42 16.22
C GLU A 1078 -2.92 -26.08 15.23
N HIS A 1079 -2.96 -26.76 14.08
CA HIS A 1079 -3.88 -26.47 12.98
C HIS A 1079 -5.02 -27.52 12.80
N ASP A 1080 -5.13 -28.50 13.72
CA ASP A 1080 -6.02 -29.69 13.65
C ASP A 1080 -6.02 -30.36 12.26
N SER A 1081 -4.82 -30.46 11.69
CA SER A 1081 -4.58 -30.97 10.34
C SER A 1081 -3.57 -32.11 10.35
N TYR A 1082 -3.53 -32.87 9.27
CA TYR A 1082 -2.51 -33.87 9.02
C TYR A 1082 -1.59 -33.38 7.90
N LEU A 1083 -0.30 -33.34 8.20
CA LEU A 1083 0.75 -33.35 7.19
C LEU A 1083 0.81 -34.77 6.60
N VAL A 1084 0.60 -34.88 5.30
CA VAL A 1084 0.64 -36.14 4.54
C VAL A 1084 1.82 -36.12 3.59
N VAL A 1085 2.72 -37.09 3.74
CA VAL A 1085 3.86 -37.30 2.83
C VAL A 1085 3.71 -38.63 2.13
N THR A 1086 3.91 -38.63 0.82
CA THR A 1086 3.85 -39.83 -0.02
C THR A 1086 5.23 -40.17 -0.56
N PHE A 1087 5.60 -41.45 -0.50
CA PHE A 1087 6.92 -41.92 -0.90
C PHE A 1087 6.83 -43.18 -1.75
N ALA A 1088 7.59 -43.23 -2.84
CA ALA A 1088 7.54 -44.29 -3.83
C ALA A 1088 8.93 -44.94 -4.04
N GLY A 1089 9.43 -45.65 -3.03
CA GLY A 1089 10.73 -46.33 -3.11
C GLY A 1089 10.83 -47.35 -4.26
N ALA A 1090 11.99 -47.41 -4.89
CA ALA A 1090 12.31 -48.40 -5.91
C ALA A 1090 12.64 -49.78 -5.31
N LEU A 1091 12.71 -50.80 -6.18
CA LEU A 1091 12.98 -52.19 -5.77
C LEU A 1091 14.42 -52.39 -5.28
N ARG A 1092 15.38 -51.69 -5.85
CA ARG A 1092 16.77 -51.64 -5.39
C ARG A 1092 17.04 -50.29 -4.75
N PHE A 1093 18.09 -50.22 -3.93
CA PHE A 1093 18.60 -48.96 -3.42
C PHE A 1093 19.25 -48.19 -4.57
N GLY A 1094 19.08 -46.87 -4.60
CA GLY A 1094 19.74 -46.01 -5.59
C GLY A 1094 19.21 -46.10 -7.03
N ASP A 1095 18.13 -46.86 -7.25
CA ASP A 1095 17.19 -46.67 -8.36
C ASP A 1095 16.09 -45.70 -7.90
N THR A 1096 15.61 -44.81 -8.78
CA THR A 1096 14.45 -43.96 -8.50
C THR A 1096 13.14 -44.56 -9.04
N LYS A 1097 12.00 -44.08 -8.54
CA LYS A 1097 10.68 -44.47 -9.04
C LYS A 1097 9.69 -43.31 -8.96
N ARG A 1098 8.98 -43.08 -10.07
CA ARG A 1098 8.02 -41.98 -10.21
C ARG A 1098 6.84 -42.12 -9.25
N ASN A 1099 6.49 -41.03 -8.56
CA ASN A 1099 5.43 -40.97 -7.57
C ASN A 1099 4.10 -40.51 -8.21
N ARG A 1100 3.12 -41.43 -8.28
CA ARG A 1100 1.79 -41.17 -8.84
C ARG A 1100 0.77 -40.60 -7.85
N PHE A 1101 1.11 -40.47 -6.56
CA PHE A 1101 0.17 -39.97 -5.56
C PHE A 1101 -0.20 -38.50 -5.77
N ALA A 1102 0.71 -37.67 -6.29
CA ALA A 1102 0.41 -36.29 -6.66
C ALA A 1102 -0.83 -36.17 -7.57
N VAL A 1103 -0.82 -36.91 -8.69
CA VAL A 1103 -1.92 -36.98 -9.65
C VAL A 1103 -3.17 -37.60 -9.01
N ALA A 1104 -3.00 -38.67 -8.24
CA ALA A 1104 -4.10 -39.32 -7.52
C ALA A 1104 -4.80 -38.37 -6.53
N PHE A 1105 -4.04 -37.53 -5.84
CA PHE A 1105 -4.53 -36.57 -4.85
C PHE A 1105 -5.24 -35.40 -5.54
N GLN A 1106 -4.71 -34.91 -6.66
CA GLN A 1106 -5.37 -33.89 -7.51
C GLN A 1106 -6.71 -34.39 -8.05
N GLU A 1107 -6.78 -35.59 -8.64
CA GLU A 1107 -8.03 -36.15 -9.16
C GLU A 1107 -9.10 -36.30 -8.05
N ILE A 1108 -8.74 -36.83 -6.87
CA ILE A 1108 -9.68 -36.96 -5.75
C ILE A 1108 -10.10 -35.59 -5.19
N ALA A 1109 -9.19 -34.61 -5.14
CA ALA A 1109 -9.53 -33.25 -4.71
C ALA A 1109 -10.59 -32.61 -5.62
N HIS A 1110 -10.45 -32.79 -6.94
CA HIS A 1110 -11.45 -32.36 -7.92
C HIS A 1110 -12.79 -33.12 -7.82
N GLU A 1111 -12.78 -34.40 -7.45
CA GLU A 1111 -14.02 -35.18 -7.27
C GLU A 1111 -14.80 -34.83 -6.00
N GLU A 1112 -14.13 -34.46 -4.89
CA GLU A 1112 -14.79 -34.25 -3.59
C GLU A 1112 -15.06 -32.79 -3.23
N ASN A 1113 -14.38 -31.82 -3.85
CA ASN A 1113 -14.16 -30.49 -3.26
C ASN A 1113 -13.64 -30.60 -1.80
N SER A 1114 -12.87 -31.66 -1.50
CA SER A 1114 -12.31 -31.92 -0.18
C SER A 1114 -11.29 -30.87 0.22
N SER A 1115 -11.15 -30.57 1.51
CA SER A 1115 -10.28 -29.49 1.99
C SER A 1115 -8.79 -29.88 2.08
N ILE A 1116 -8.27 -30.43 0.98
CA ILE A 1116 -6.85 -30.75 0.77
C ILE A 1116 -6.16 -29.50 0.23
N SER A 1117 -5.15 -29.01 0.92
CA SER A 1117 -4.30 -27.95 0.38
C SER A 1117 -3.06 -28.55 -0.29
N LEU A 1118 -3.03 -28.49 -1.61
CA LEU A 1118 -1.90 -28.84 -2.48
C LEU A 1118 -0.98 -27.63 -2.69
N ASP A 1119 -0.61 -26.97 -1.58
CA ASP A 1119 0.10 -25.69 -1.57
C ASP A 1119 1.64 -25.85 -1.59
N SER A 1120 2.14 -27.06 -1.26
CA SER A 1120 3.58 -27.31 -1.30
C SER A 1120 4.08 -27.37 -2.74
N ILE A 1121 5.27 -26.78 -2.96
CA ILE A 1121 5.99 -26.85 -4.24
C ILE A 1121 6.33 -28.31 -4.60
N GLU A 1122 6.67 -29.10 -3.57
CA GLU A 1122 6.95 -30.53 -3.70
C GLU A 1122 5.62 -31.31 -3.78
N PRO A 1123 5.28 -31.93 -4.93
CA PRO A 1123 3.96 -32.51 -5.18
C PRO A 1123 3.70 -33.81 -4.39
N THR A 1124 4.69 -34.29 -3.63
CA THR A 1124 4.60 -35.47 -2.77
C THR A 1124 4.09 -35.15 -1.36
N ILE A 1125 4.00 -33.86 -1.01
CA ILE A 1125 3.54 -33.30 0.27
C ILE A 1125 2.12 -32.74 0.12
N SER A 1126 1.26 -32.93 1.11
CA SER A 1126 -0.08 -32.34 1.16
C SER A 1126 -0.54 -32.14 2.60
N TYR A 1127 -1.39 -31.14 2.85
CA TYR A 1127 -2.04 -30.98 4.16
C TYR A 1127 -3.54 -31.24 4.03
N MET A 1128 -4.12 -31.93 5.02
CA MET A 1128 -5.52 -32.36 5.02
C MET A 1128 -6.15 -32.14 6.39
N LYS A 1129 -7.39 -31.66 6.46
CA LYS A 1129 -8.10 -31.58 7.75
C LYS A 1129 -8.34 -32.96 8.36
N LYS A 1130 -8.34 -33.01 9.69
CA LYS A 1130 -8.52 -34.25 10.46
C LYS A 1130 -9.81 -35.02 10.18
N THR A 1131 -10.86 -34.31 9.81
CA THR A 1131 -12.16 -34.87 9.38
C THR A 1131 -12.08 -35.62 8.04
N ASP A 1132 -11.25 -35.12 7.12
CA ASP A 1132 -11.30 -35.47 5.69
C ASP A 1132 -10.37 -36.65 5.36
N LEU A 1133 -9.33 -36.88 6.17
CA LEU A 1133 -8.31 -37.92 5.93
C LEU A 1133 -8.88 -39.34 5.80
N ASN A 1134 -9.82 -39.73 6.66
CA ASN A 1134 -10.38 -41.10 6.62
C ASN A 1134 -11.28 -41.34 5.38
N PRO A 1135 -12.23 -40.44 5.01
CA PRO A 1135 -12.90 -40.47 3.72
C PRO A 1135 -11.94 -40.55 2.52
N PHE A 1136 -10.93 -39.67 2.50
CA PHE A 1136 -9.96 -39.58 1.43
C PHE A 1136 -9.18 -40.89 1.22
N ILE A 1137 -8.58 -41.43 2.30
CA ILE A 1137 -7.86 -42.70 2.25
C ILE A 1137 -8.77 -43.86 1.84
N ASN A 1138 -10.08 -43.81 2.12
CA ASN A 1138 -11.01 -44.84 1.64
C ASN A 1138 -11.25 -44.78 0.13
N LYS A 1139 -11.33 -43.59 -0.48
CA LYS A 1139 -11.40 -43.44 -1.95
C LYS A 1139 -10.10 -43.86 -2.63
N LEU A 1140 -8.96 -43.46 -2.07
CA LEU A 1140 -7.64 -43.79 -2.60
C LEU A 1140 -7.40 -45.32 -2.76
N LYS A 1141 -8.06 -46.16 -1.95
CA LYS A 1141 -8.01 -47.63 -2.07
C LYS A 1141 -8.69 -48.20 -3.31
N VAL A 1142 -9.68 -47.47 -3.86
CA VAL A 1142 -10.52 -47.92 -4.99
C VAL A 1142 -9.99 -47.36 -6.31
N MET A 1143 -9.12 -46.35 -6.24
CA MET A 1143 -8.55 -45.67 -7.38
C MET A 1143 -7.63 -46.59 -8.19
N LYS A 1144 -7.91 -46.73 -9.50
CA LYS A 1144 -7.16 -47.62 -10.41
C LYS A 1144 -5.82 -47.04 -10.92
N LEU A 1145 -5.48 -45.81 -10.54
CA LEU A 1145 -4.26 -45.11 -10.98
C LEU A 1145 -2.98 -45.64 -10.28
N LEU A 1146 -3.17 -46.33 -9.14
CA LEU A 1146 -2.14 -46.81 -8.19
C LEU A 1146 -2.00 -48.34 -8.20
#